data_AF-A0A3L7VPC6-F1
#
_entry.id   AF-A0A3L7VPC6-F1
#
_cell.length_a   1.000
_cell.length_b   1.000
_cell.length_c   1.000
_cell.angle_alpha   90.00
_cell.angle_beta   90.00
_cell.angle_gamma   90.00
#
_symmetry.space_group_name_H-M   'P 1'
#
loop_
_entity.id
_entity.type
_entity.pdbx_description
1 polymer ?
#
loop_
_entity_poly.entity_id
_entity_poly.type
_entity_poly.pdbx_seq_one_letter_code
_entity_poly.pdbx_strand_id
1 'polypeptide(L)'
;MEPHGVAFRLAHAIPVHAEPRHTMHLVYLNHTALPAILRRQCGAAWLTPDTDPINRLARAARARPTRSRAMAWRNMFCGVMAAILASAAFAQDPAGQCPVMHDVPAASARNTAAGVMSNADWWPDQLNLKILHQNAPGVSPMGGDFNYAAAFQTLDLNALKQDLRKLLTTSQAWWPADYGNYGPLFIRMAWHSAGTYRISDGRGGAGYGTQRFAPLNSWPDNTNLDKARRLLWPIKQQYGNKISWADLMMLAGNVSLESMGFKTFGFAGGRSDVWEPQEDISWGPESEWLGDNRYSGDRQLENPLAAVQMGLIYVNPEGPNGKPDPLAAARDIRETFGRMAMNDEETVALIAGGHTFGKSHGAASADHVGPAPESADIVEQGLGWKNSFGKGNADDTITSGLEGAWTTTPTEWSNGYFEHLFGYEWELTKSPAGAWQWTPKDAAAQGTVPDAHDPKRSHAPMMFTTDMALRMDPSYEKISKRFHKKPAEFAVAFAKAWYKLTHRDMGPVSRLLGPEVPEPQLWQDPVPAVDHPLIDERDVAALKRTLLGSGLSISDLVSTAWASASTFRGSDKRGGANGGRIRLAPQKDWEVNEPAELTRVLATLARVQQAFNAGRTDGKRVSMADLIVLGGAAAVEEAAKRAGHDVAVPFTAGRTDATQALTDVESFAVLEPTSDGFRNYTARKIDRREEELLVDRAQLLTLTAPEMTVLVGGLRVLGINADSGPQAKLGVFTKRPETLTNDFFVNLLDMGTEWRKSPVCDHFFEGRDRASGDVKWTASRVDLVFGSNSQLRAIAEVYASADAGDKFVTDFVAAWTKVMNLDRFDLSTVR
;
A
#
# COMPACT_ATOMS: atom_id res chain seq x y z
N MET A 1 17.31 9.80 58.07
CA MET A 1 16.10 9.92 58.91
C MET A 1 15.08 8.95 58.34
N GLU A 2 15.07 7.75 58.91
CA GLU A 2 13.94 6.81 58.89
C GLU A 2 12.82 7.31 59.84
N PRO A 3 11.66 6.62 60.02
CA PRO A 3 10.89 5.71 59.15
C PRO A 3 9.35 5.90 59.32
N HIS A 4 8.53 4.98 58.74
CA HIS A 4 7.27 4.35 59.25
C HIS A 4 6.46 3.88 58.00
N GLY A 5 6.21 2.59 57.70
CA GLY A 5 5.53 1.52 58.46
C GLY A 5 3.99 1.70 58.31
N VAL A 6 3.09 0.77 57.95
CA VAL A 6 2.89 -0.69 58.16
C VAL A 6 1.66 -1.11 57.29
N ALA A 7 1.70 -2.14 56.43
CA ALA A 7 1.19 -3.53 56.51
C ALA A 7 -0.34 -3.84 56.65
N PHE A 8 -0.86 -4.60 55.65
CA PHE A 8 -1.69 -5.84 55.66
C PHE A 8 -3.01 -6.03 56.47
N ARG A 9 -4.03 -6.57 55.74
CA ARG A 9 -4.91 -7.76 55.97
C ARG A 9 -6.46 -7.60 56.02
N LEU A 10 -7.09 -8.36 55.09
CA LEU A 10 -8.23 -9.30 55.22
C LEU A 10 -9.70 -8.83 55.48
N ALA A 11 -10.56 -9.32 54.57
CA ALA A 11 -11.75 -10.18 54.83
C ALA A 11 -13.18 -9.59 54.95
N HIS A 12 -14.04 -10.15 54.06
CA HIS A 12 -15.42 -10.64 54.24
C HIS A 12 -16.63 -9.85 53.71
N ALA A 13 -17.36 -10.56 52.82
CA ALA A 13 -18.80 -10.87 52.85
C ALA A 13 -19.79 -10.06 51.97
N ILE A 14 -20.58 -10.88 51.26
CA ILE A 14 -21.74 -10.62 50.37
C ILE A 14 -23.02 -10.49 51.22
N PRO A 15 -24.12 -9.88 50.72
CA PRO A 15 -25.28 -10.67 50.24
C PRO A 15 -25.93 -10.06 48.96
N VAL A 16 -26.31 -10.81 47.90
CA VAL A 16 -27.46 -11.72 47.61
C VAL A 16 -28.88 -11.11 47.71
N HIS A 17 -29.65 -11.33 46.62
CA HIS A 17 -31.11 -11.24 46.34
C HIS A 17 -31.62 -9.98 45.60
N ALA A 18 -32.50 -10.04 44.60
CA ALA A 18 -33.51 -11.04 44.21
C ALA A 18 -33.88 -11.01 42.69
N GLU A 19 -34.38 -12.16 42.18
CA GLU A 19 -35.09 -12.34 40.89
C GLU A 19 -36.43 -11.58 40.82
N PRO A 20 -37.10 -11.57 39.65
CA PRO A 20 -38.24 -12.49 39.56
C PRO A 20 -38.35 -13.28 38.24
N ARG A 21 -38.83 -14.51 38.41
CA ARG A 21 -39.26 -15.49 37.41
C ARG A 21 -40.49 -15.01 36.65
N HIS A 22 -40.60 -15.37 35.37
CA HIS A 22 -41.83 -15.96 34.83
C HIS A 22 -41.52 -16.89 33.65
N THR A 23 -41.79 -18.17 33.88
CA THR A 23 -41.86 -19.26 32.91
C THR A 23 -43.26 -19.23 32.26
N MET A 24 -43.33 -19.28 30.93
CA MET A 24 -44.58 -19.62 30.24
C MET A 24 -44.31 -20.74 29.23
N HIS A 25 -44.84 -21.92 29.56
CA HIS A 25 -44.94 -23.06 28.67
C HIS A 25 -45.89 -22.72 27.51
N LEU A 26 -45.43 -22.85 26.27
CA LEU A 26 -46.31 -23.00 25.12
C LEU A 26 -46.36 -24.46 24.68
N VAL A 27 -47.57 -25.01 24.77
CA VAL A 27 -48.00 -26.33 24.35
C VAL A 27 -48.07 -26.38 22.83
N TYR A 28 -47.21 -27.18 22.18
CA TYR A 28 -47.44 -27.61 20.80
C TYR A 28 -48.28 -28.89 20.80
N LEU A 29 -49.56 -28.76 20.46
CA LEU A 29 -50.48 -29.86 20.20
C LEU A 29 -50.48 -30.20 18.70
N ASN A 30 -50.54 -31.51 18.43
CA ASN A 30 -51.02 -32.19 17.23
C ASN A 30 -50.10 -32.41 16.01
N HIS A 31 -49.26 -33.45 16.12
CA HIS A 31 -48.93 -34.34 14.97
C HIS A 31 -49.13 -35.84 15.25
N THR A 32 -49.78 -36.23 16.35
CA THR A 32 -49.81 -37.63 16.83
C THR A 32 -51.05 -38.44 16.43
N ALA A 33 -52.07 -37.85 15.79
CA ALA A 33 -53.33 -38.55 15.52
C ALA A 33 -53.28 -39.53 14.33
N LEU A 34 -52.53 -39.23 13.27
CA LEU A 34 -52.53 -40.03 12.04
C LEU A 34 -51.69 -41.34 12.12
N PRO A 35 -50.49 -41.33 12.76
CA PRO A 35 -49.69 -42.55 12.94
C PRO A 35 -50.38 -43.59 13.84
N ALA A 36 -51.18 -43.14 14.81
CA ALA A 36 -51.92 -44.00 15.72
C ALA A 36 -53.08 -44.75 15.03
N ILE A 37 -53.73 -44.11 14.04
CA ILE A 37 -54.82 -44.72 13.25
C ILE A 37 -54.25 -45.79 12.29
N LEU A 38 -53.12 -45.52 11.64
CA LEU A 38 -52.45 -46.48 10.75
C LEU A 38 -51.89 -47.70 11.51
N ARG A 39 -51.35 -47.51 12.72
CA ARG A 39 -50.92 -48.62 13.60
C ARG A 39 -52.08 -49.54 13.99
N ARG A 40 -53.27 -48.97 14.27
CA ARG A 40 -54.46 -49.76 14.65
C ARG A 40 -55.06 -50.53 13.48
N GLN A 41 -55.00 -50.02 12.25
CA GLN A 41 -55.71 -50.61 11.11
C GLN A 41 -54.83 -51.44 10.15
N CYS A 42 -53.53 -51.18 9.98
CA CYS A 42 -52.68 -51.90 9.00
C CYS A 42 -51.58 -52.78 9.64
N GLY A 43 -51.42 -52.80 10.98
CA GLY A 43 -50.48 -53.67 11.71
C GLY A 43 -49.02 -53.19 11.72
N ALA A 44 -48.23 -53.64 12.70
CA ALA A 44 -46.91 -53.09 13.06
C ALA A 44 -45.78 -53.24 12.00
N ALA A 45 -46.01 -53.98 10.91
CA ALA A 45 -44.97 -54.31 9.91
C ALA A 45 -44.71 -53.22 8.84
N TRP A 46 -45.34 -52.05 8.96
CA TRP A 46 -45.32 -50.97 7.95
C TRP A 46 -44.50 -49.72 8.34
N LEU A 47 -43.84 -49.71 9.51
CA LEU A 47 -43.14 -48.51 10.04
C LEU A 47 -41.69 -48.81 10.49
N THR A 48 -40.92 -49.52 9.67
CA THR A 48 -39.45 -49.58 9.82
C THR A 48 -38.78 -48.61 8.83
N PRO A 49 -37.79 -47.78 9.23
CA PRO A 49 -37.21 -46.75 8.36
C PRO A 49 -36.44 -47.27 7.15
N ASP A 50 -36.08 -48.55 7.10
CA ASP A 50 -35.35 -49.13 5.98
C ASP A 50 -36.25 -50.11 5.20
N THR A 51 -36.79 -49.64 4.07
CA THR A 51 -36.89 -50.38 2.78
C THR A 51 -37.81 -49.63 1.81
N ASP A 52 -37.31 -49.41 0.60
CA ASP A 52 -38.00 -48.81 -0.55
C ASP A 52 -39.44 -49.35 -0.75
N PRO A 53 -40.48 -48.49 -0.63
CA PRO A 53 -41.90 -48.87 -0.77
C PRO A 53 -42.25 -49.46 -2.14
N ILE A 54 -41.54 -49.05 -3.19
CA ILE A 54 -41.79 -49.46 -4.58
C ILE A 54 -41.44 -50.94 -4.77
N ASN A 55 -40.36 -51.40 -4.15
CA ASN A 55 -39.89 -52.77 -4.21
C ASN A 55 -40.80 -53.78 -3.46
N ARG A 56 -41.61 -53.33 -2.49
CA ARG A 56 -42.63 -54.18 -1.84
C ARG A 56 -43.91 -54.33 -2.68
N LEU A 57 -44.36 -53.26 -3.35
CA LEU A 57 -45.50 -53.31 -4.28
C LEU A 57 -45.25 -54.27 -5.44
N ALA A 58 -44.01 -54.28 -5.98
CA ALA A 58 -43.60 -55.21 -7.03
C ALA A 58 -43.59 -56.70 -6.58
N ARG A 59 -43.37 -56.97 -5.28
CA ARG A 59 -43.42 -58.33 -4.71
C ARG A 59 -44.84 -58.77 -4.36
N ALA A 60 -45.70 -57.86 -3.91
CA ALA A 60 -47.10 -58.15 -3.61
C ALA A 60 -47.92 -58.47 -4.88
N ALA A 61 -47.59 -57.85 -6.02
CA ALA A 61 -48.22 -58.11 -7.31
C ALA A 61 -47.90 -59.50 -7.91
N ARG A 62 -46.92 -60.24 -7.35
CA ARG A 62 -46.49 -61.56 -7.85
C ARG A 62 -47.02 -62.76 -7.04
N ALA A 63 -47.85 -62.54 -6.01
CA ALA A 63 -48.43 -63.62 -5.21
C ALA A 63 -49.81 -64.06 -5.73
N ARG A 64 -49.99 -65.36 -6.02
CA ARG A 64 -51.26 -65.96 -6.45
C ARG A 64 -52.32 -65.87 -5.32
N PRO A 65 -53.61 -65.65 -5.65
CA PRO A 65 -54.62 -65.34 -4.66
C PRO A 65 -55.11 -66.61 -3.96
N THR A 66 -54.96 -66.68 -2.63
CA THR A 66 -55.71 -67.64 -1.81
C THR A 66 -56.41 -66.92 -0.66
N ARG A 67 -57.75 -66.98 -0.72
CA ARG A 67 -58.75 -66.87 0.36
C ARG A 67 -58.57 -65.79 1.44
N SER A 68 -59.12 -64.60 1.19
CA SER A 68 -60.32 -64.07 1.87
C SER A 68 -60.66 -62.67 1.33
N ARG A 69 -61.94 -62.40 1.02
CA ARG A 69 -62.38 -61.09 0.49
C ARG A 69 -62.10 -59.93 1.45
N ALA A 70 -62.00 -60.19 2.76
CA ALA A 70 -61.73 -59.15 3.76
C ALA A 70 -60.28 -58.63 3.74
N MET A 71 -59.29 -59.46 3.36
CA MET A 71 -57.88 -59.05 3.32
C MET A 71 -57.55 -58.25 2.06
N ALA A 72 -58.25 -58.53 0.94
CA ALA A 72 -58.12 -57.79 -0.31
C ALA A 72 -58.60 -56.33 -0.18
N TRP A 73 -59.73 -56.08 0.49
CA TRP A 73 -60.23 -54.72 0.75
C TRP A 73 -59.31 -53.92 1.68
N ARG A 74 -58.71 -54.58 2.67
CA ARG A 74 -57.79 -53.95 3.63
C ARG A 74 -56.45 -53.57 2.97
N ASN A 75 -55.92 -54.42 2.10
CA ASN A 75 -54.73 -54.11 1.30
C ASN A 75 -55.00 -53.07 0.22
N MET A 76 -56.19 -53.06 -0.38
CA MET A 76 -56.61 -52.03 -1.34
C MET A 76 -56.83 -50.68 -0.67
N PHE A 77 -57.37 -50.64 0.56
CA PHE A 77 -57.55 -49.40 1.33
C PHE A 77 -56.20 -48.85 1.86
N CYS A 78 -55.31 -49.69 2.42
CA CYS A 78 -53.97 -49.25 2.82
C CYS A 78 -53.12 -48.89 1.56
N GLY A 79 -53.32 -49.55 0.42
CA GLY A 79 -52.65 -49.24 -0.85
C GLY A 79 -53.13 -47.94 -1.52
N VAL A 80 -54.43 -47.65 -1.48
CA VAL A 80 -55.00 -46.38 -1.97
C VAL A 80 -54.63 -45.23 -1.03
N MET A 81 -54.58 -45.43 0.29
CA MET A 81 -54.09 -44.40 1.22
C MET A 81 -52.58 -44.16 1.10
N ALA A 82 -51.79 -45.21 0.86
CA ALA A 82 -50.36 -45.08 0.55
C ALA A 82 -50.13 -44.42 -0.82
N ALA A 83 -50.97 -44.69 -1.81
CA ALA A 83 -50.95 -44.02 -3.11
C ALA A 83 -51.41 -42.57 -3.01
N ILE A 84 -52.39 -42.24 -2.15
CA ILE A 84 -52.82 -40.86 -1.87
C ILE A 84 -51.74 -40.08 -1.11
N LEU A 85 -51.03 -40.72 -0.17
CA LEU A 85 -49.86 -40.16 0.51
C LEU A 85 -48.66 -40.02 -0.45
N ALA A 86 -48.46 -40.95 -1.39
CA ALA A 86 -47.44 -40.84 -2.43
C ALA A 86 -47.80 -39.78 -3.49
N SER A 87 -49.07 -39.63 -3.86
CA SER A 87 -49.52 -38.57 -4.77
C SER A 87 -49.63 -37.20 -4.09
N ALA A 88 -49.66 -37.15 -2.77
CA ALA A 88 -49.44 -35.92 -1.98
C ALA A 88 -47.94 -35.61 -1.77
N ALA A 89 -47.04 -36.57 -2.02
CA ALA A 89 -45.59 -36.38 -2.04
C ALA A 89 -45.03 -36.03 -3.45
N PHE A 90 -45.87 -36.04 -4.48
CA PHE A 90 -45.51 -35.63 -5.85
C PHE A 90 -46.33 -34.44 -6.36
N ALA A 91 -46.96 -33.68 -5.45
CA ALA A 91 -47.51 -32.37 -5.74
C ALA A 91 -46.81 -31.36 -4.84
N GLN A 92 -46.14 -30.39 -5.47
CA GLN A 92 -45.24 -29.38 -4.92
C GLN A 92 -43.80 -29.87 -4.77
N ASP A 93 -43.02 -29.69 -5.84
CA ASP A 93 -41.64 -29.26 -5.67
C ASP A 93 -41.71 -27.84 -5.10
N PRO A 94 -41.38 -27.57 -3.82
CA PRO A 94 -41.26 -26.21 -3.37
C PRO A 94 -39.91 -25.72 -3.89
N ALA A 95 -39.94 -25.08 -5.05
CA ALA A 95 -38.88 -24.16 -5.48
C ALA A 95 -38.77 -22.93 -4.54
N GLY A 96 -38.79 -23.13 -3.21
CA GLY A 96 -39.05 -22.07 -2.24
C GLY A 96 -38.73 -22.37 -0.78
N GLN A 97 -37.93 -23.39 -0.46
CA GLN A 97 -37.30 -23.45 0.86
C GLN A 97 -35.80 -23.17 0.69
N CYS A 98 -35.35 -22.04 1.24
CA CYS A 98 -33.93 -21.74 1.36
C CYS A 98 -33.24 -22.96 1.99
N PRO A 99 -32.10 -23.44 1.45
CA PRO A 99 -31.35 -24.51 2.09
C PRO A 99 -31.20 -24.19 3.57
N VAL A 100 -31.41 -25.17 4.45
CA VAL A 100 -31.14 -25.00 5.89
C VAL A 100 -29.63 -24.77 6.02
N MET A 101 -29.23 -23.50 5.98
CA MET A 101 -27.88 -23.08 6.28
C MET A 101 -27.73 -23.26 7.78
N HIS A 102 -26.92 -24.24 8.19
CA HIS A 102 -26.43 -24.29 9.56
C HIS A 102 -25.72 -22.97 9.89
N ASP A 103 -25.72 -22.58 11.17
CA ASP A 103 -24.97 -21.41 11.62
C ASP A 103 -23.53 -21.50 11.07
N VAL A 104 -23.12 -20.47 10.34
CA VAL A 104 -21.77 -20.38 9.80
C VAL A 104 -20.82 -20.32 11.00
N PRO A 105 -19.84 -21.25 11.12
CA PRO A 105 -18.88 -21.21 12.22
C PRO A 105 -18.19 -19.85 12.29
N ALA A 106 -17.80 -19.43 13.51
CA ALA A 106 -17.07 -18.19 13.72
C ALA A 106 -15.84 -18.08 12.80
N ALA A 107 -15.45 -16.86 12.43
CA ALA A 107 -14.29 -16.64 11.54
C ALA A 107 -13.02 -17.37 12.02
N SER A 108 -12.79 -17.41 13.33
CA SER A 108 -11.67 -18.12 13.96
C SER A 108 -11.64 -19.63 13.71
N ALA A 109 -12.76 -20.23 13.31
CA ALA A 109 -12.90 -21.66 13.02
C ALA A 109 -12.94 -21.98 11.51
N ARG A 110 -12.71 -20.98 10.63
CA ARG A 110 -12.78 -21.14 9.17
C ARG A 110 -11.43 -20.81 8.54
N ASN A 111 -10.77 -21.80 7.95
CA ASN A 111 -9.42 -21.66 7.38
C ASN A 111 -9.32 -20.70 6.18
N THR A 112 -10.44 -20.26 5.61
CA THR A 112 -10.50 -19.28 4.52
C THR A 112 -10.88 -17.87 4.99
N ALA A 113 -11.13 -17.66 6.28
CA ALA A 113 -11.45 -16.35 6.84
C ALA A 113 -10.18 -15.65 7.33
N ALA A 114 -10.06 -14.34 7.10
CA ALA A 114 -8.90 -13.56 7.55
C ALA A 114 -8.72 -13.55 9.08
N GLY A 115 -9.80 -13.74 9.85
CA GLY A 115 -9.77 -13.82 11.32
C GLY A 115 -9.38 -15.19 11.88
N VAL A 116 -8.88 -16.12 11.05
CA VAL A 116 -8.29 -17.38 11.53
C VAL A 116 -6.94 -17.11 12.20
N MET A 117 -6.65 -17.79 13.32
CA MET A 117 -5.33 -17.71 13.94
C MET A 117 -4.25 -18.10 12.92
N SER A 118 -3.30 -17.20 12.73
CA SER A 118 -2.14 -17.31 11.86
C SER A 118 -0.88 -17.60 12.66
N ASN A 119 0.25 -17.85 11.99
CA ASN A 119 1.54 -17.97 12.67
C ASN A 119 1.92 -16.69 13.44
N ALA A 120 1.49 -15.50 12.97
CA ALA A 120 1.76 -14.24 13.65
C ALA A 120 1.04 -14.14 15.01
N ASP A 121 -0.09 -14.85 15.20
CA ASP A 121 -0.78 -14.89 16.49
C ASP A 121 -0.03 -15.75 17.52
N TRP A 122 0.66 -16.81 17.07
CA TRP A 122 1.50 -17.65 17.92
C TRP A 122 2.89 -17.06 18.16
N TRP A 123 3.44 -16.41 17.14
CA TRP A 123 4.79 -15.85 17.12
C TRP A 123 4.75 -14.41 16.56
N PRO A 124 4.33 -13.42 17.37
CA PRO A 124 4.15 -12.04 16.90
C PRO A 124 5.46 -11.38 16.44
N ASP A 125 6.59 -11.83 16.97
CA ASP A 125 7.93 -11.37 16.61
C ASP A 125 8.51 -12.11 15.37
N GLN A 126 7.74 -12.97 14.70
CA GLN A 126 8.20 -13.68 13.51
C GLN A 126 8.32 -12.72 12.32
N LEU A 127 9.46 -12.77 11.62
CA LEU A 127 9.72 -11.98 10.42
C LEU A 127 8.65 -12.23 9.33
N ASN A 128 8.03 -11.15 8.84
CA ASN A 128 6.99 -11.20 7.82
C ASN A 128 7.58 -11.18 6.39
N LEU A 129 7.81 -12.36 5.82
CA LEU A 129 8.27 -12.47 4.42
C LEU A 129 7.16 -12.31 3.38
N LYS A 130 5.88 -12.24 3.78
CA LYS A 130 4.77 -12.10 2.83
C LYS A 130 4.88 -10.84 1.98
N ILE A 131 5.47 -9.77 2.53
CA ILE A 131 5.68 -8.51 1.80
C ILE A 131 6.58 -8.69 0.57
N LEU A 132 7.46 -9.69 0.56
CA LEU A 132 8.32 -10.02 -0.59
C LEU A 132 7.60 -10.87 -1.63
N HIS A 133 6.46 -11.48 -1.29
CA HIS A 133 5.65 -12.26 -2.24
C HIS A 133 4.84 -11.36 -3.18
N GLN A 134 4.59 -10.11 -2.80
CA GLN A 134 3.97 -9.10 -3.67
C GLN A 134 4.85 -8.79 -4.90
N ASN A 135 6.15 -9.07 -4.81
CA ASN A 135 7.10 -8.93 -5.93
C ASN A 135 7.12 -10.16 -6.86
N ALA A 136 6.38 -11.22 -6.54
CA ALA A 136 6.30 -12.42 -7.36
C ALA A 136 5.24 -12.27 -8.47
N PRO A 137 5.46 -12.85 -9.67
CA PRO A 137 4.62 -12.60 -10.85
C PRO A 137 3.20 -13.20 -10.82
N GLY A 138 2.83 -13.96 -9.77
CA GLY A 138 1.70 -14.89 -9.81
C GLY A 138 0.29 -14.33 -9.60
N VAL A 139 0.12 -13.07 -9.17
CA VAL A 139 -1.19 -12.56 -8.71
C VAL A 139 -2.01 -11.88 -9.81
N SER A 140 -1.36 -11.44 -10.89
CA SER A 140 -2.03 -10.62 -11.92
C SER A 140 -2.89 -11.44 -12.90
N PRO A 141 -4.19 -11.12 -13.10
CA PRO A 141 -5.04 -11.72 -14.12
C PRO A 141 -4.71 -11.24 -15.54
N MET A 142 -3.81 -10.25 -15.71
CA MET A 142 -3.43 -9.73 -17.03
C MET A 142 -2.44 -10.65 -17.76
N GLY A 143 -1.82 -11.60 -17.06
CA GLY A 143 -0.71 -12.41 -17.57
C GLY A 143 0.65 -11.69 -17.47
N GLY A 144 1.74 -12.48 -17.40
CA GLY A 144 3.10 -11.95 -17.19
C GLY A 144 3.63 -11.09 -18.34
N ASP A 145 3.13 -11.26 -19.55
CA ASP A 145 3.59 -10.56 -20.75
C ASP A 145 2.81 -9.26 -21.04
N PHE A 146 1.83 -8.89 -20.20
CA PHE A 146 1.02 -7.69 -20.43
C PHE A 146 1.81 -6.40 -20.15
N ASN A 147 1.97 -5.57 -21.17
CA ASN A 147 2.60 -4.26 -21.08
C ASN A 147 1.56 -3.13 -21.02
N TYR A 148 1.37 -2.55 -19.83
CA TYR A 148 0.41 -1.47 -19.63
C TYR A 148 0.77 -0.19 -20.40
N ALA A 149 2.07 0.15 -20.49
CA ALA A 149 2.49 1.35 -21.20
C ALA A 149 2.12 1.28 -22.69
N ALA A 150 2.32 0.13 -23.32
CA ALA A 150 1.91 -0.12 -24.70
C ALA A 150 0.38 -0.06 -24.85
N ALA A 151 -0.38 -0.65 -23.92
CA ALA A 151 -1.85 -0.59 -23.95
C ALA A 151 -2.37 0.84 -23.83
N PHE A 152 -1.84 1.64 -22.89
CA PHE A 152 -2.20 3.05 -22.68
C PHE A 152 -1.89 3.92 -23.90
N GLN A 153 -0.78 3.68 -24.60
CA GLN A 153 -0.46 4.43 -25.82
C GLN A 153 -1.50 4.27 -26.94
N THR A 154 -2.32 3.21 -26.90
CA THR A 154 -3.43 2.99 -27.86
C THR A 154 -4.77 3.57 -27.40
N LEU A 155 -4.80 4.26 -26.25
CA LEU A 155 -5.99 4.90 -25.69
C LEU A 155 -6.28 6.22 -26.41
N ASP A 156 -7.53 6.42 -26.81
CA ASP A 156 -8.01 7.75 -27.17
C ASP A 156 -8.32 8.54 -25.89
N LEU A 157 -7.30 9.26 -25.39
CA LEU A 157 -7.41 10.05 -24.17
C LEU A 157 -8.46 11.17 -24.30
N ASN A 158 -8.62 11.74 -25.50
CA ASN A 158 -9.60 12.80 -25.72
C ASN A 158 -11.03 12.27 -25.61
N ALA A 159 -11.31 11.12 -26.22
CA ALA A 159 -12.61 10.46 -26.07
C ALA A 159 -12.88 10.10 -24.60
N LEU A 160 -11.89 9.55 -23.89
CA LEU A 160 -12.03 9.22 -22.47
C LEU A 160 -12.34 10.47 -21.62
N LYS A 161 -11.63 11.59 -21.85
CA LYS A 161 -11.91 12.85 -21.15
C LYS A 161 -13.31 13.39 -21.49
N GLN A 162 -13.80 13.20 -22.71
CA GLN A 162 -15.18 13.59 -23.08
C GLN A 162 -16.23 12.74 -22.34
N ASP A 163 -16.05 11.43 -22.28
CA ASP A 163 -16.97 10.55 -21.55
C ASP A 163 -16.96 10.83 -20.04
N LEU A 164 -15.79 11.15 -19.48
CA LEU A 164 -15.70 11.65 -18.10
C LEU A 164 -16.48 12.95 -17.92
N ARG A 165 -16.31 13.96 -18.78
CA ARG A 165 -17.07 15.22 -18.70
C ARG A 165 -18.59 15.00 -18.78
N LYS A 166 -19.05 14.04 -19.59
CA LYS A 166 -20.45 13.64 -19.65
C LYS A 166 -20.90 12.98 -18.34
N LEU A 167 -20.09 12.07 -17.79
CA LEU A 167 -20.40 11.40 -16.52
C LEU A 167 -20.56 12.41 -15.38
N LEU A 168 -19.74 13.47 -15.33
CA LEU A 168 -19.79 14.48 -14.27
C LEU A 168 -21.20 15.04 -14.06
N THR A 169 -21.96 15.26 -15.11
CA THR A 169 -23.32 15.84 -15.05
C THR A 169 -24.44 14.82 -15.33
N THR A 170 -24.11 13.54 -15.44
CA THR A 170 -25.10 12.46 -15.61
C THR A 170 -25.41 11.81 -14.26
N SER A 171 -26.19 12.52 -13.44
CA SER A 171 -26.58 12.08 -12.10
C SER A 171 -27.27 10.72 -12.10
N GLN A 172 -26.85 9.84 -11.19
CA GLN A 172 -27.38 8.49 -11.00
C GLN A 172 -28.33 8.48 -9.79
N ALA A 173 -29.51 7.87 -9.95
CA ALA A 173 -30.53 7.86 -8.90
C ALA A 173 -30.09 7.17 -7.59
N TRP A 174 -29.17 6.20 -7.67
CA TRP A 174 -28.64 5.50 -6.50
C TRP A 174 -27.63 6.34 -5.70
N TRP A 175 -27.04 7.37 -6.31
CA TRP A 175 -26.16 8.32 -5.65
C TRP A 175 -26.24 9.70 -6.34
N PRO A 176 -27.28 10.50 -6.11
CA PRO A 176 -27.49 11.75 -6.84
C PRO A 176 -26.31 12.72 -6.70
N ALA A 177 -25.94 13.37 -7.80
CA ALA A 177 -24.86 14.36 -7.81
C ALA A 177 -25.26 15.65 -7.09
N ASP A 178 -24.48 16.09 -6.11
CA ASP A 178 -24.60 17.42 -5.52
C ASP A 178 -24.48 18.49 -6.59
N TYR A 179 -25.37 19.48 -6.58
CA TYR A 179 -25.39 20.57 -7.56
C TYR A 179 -25.48 20.08 -9.02
N GLY A 180 -25.93 18.85 -9.24
CA GLY A 180 -25.94 18.21 -10.55
C GLY A 180 -24.55 17.89 -11.12
N ASN A 181 -23.48 17.88 -10.30
CA ASN A 181 -22.11 17.65 -10.75
C ASN A 181 -21.28 16.79 -9.77
N TYR A 182 -20.75 15.66 -10.22
CA TYR A 182 -19.87 14.78 -9.43
C TYR A 182 -18.43 15.29 -9.28
N GLY A 183 -18.07 16.39 -9.95
CA GLY A 183 -16.71 16.92 -9.99
C GLY A 183 -16.04 17.02 -8.62
N PRO A 184 -16.66 17.65 -7.60
CA PRO A 184 -16.06 17.75 -6.28
C PRO A 184 -15.83 16.38 -5.60
N LEU A 185 -16.74 15.41 -5.80
CA LEU A 185 -16.59 14.05 -5.29
C LEU A 185 -15.39 13.33 -5.93
N PHE A 186 -15.16 13.50 -7.23
CA PHE A 186 -14.00 12.93 -7.92
C PHE A 186 -12.69 13.65 -7.59
N ILE A 187 -12.72 14.95 -7.32
CA ILE A 187 -11.55 15.67 -6.77
C ILE A 187 -11.17 15.07 -5.42
N ARG A 188 -12.13 14.88 -4.50
CA ARG A 188 -11.88 14.20 -3.21
C ARG A 188 -11.35 12.80 -3.41
N MET A 189 -11.93 12.01 -4.32
CA MET A 189 -11.45 10.64 -4.58
C MET A 189 -9.98 10.63 -5.03
N ALA A 190 -9.61 11.52 -5.96
CA ALA A 190 -8.23 11.64 -6.43
C ALA A 190 -7.29 12.16 -5.33
N TRP A 191 -7.71 13.18 -4.57
CA TRP A 191 -7.01 13.68 -3.39
C TRP A 191 -6.70 12.55 -2.40
N HIS A 192 -7.70 11.77 -2.00
CA HIS A 192 -7.55 10.67 -1.03
C HIS A 192 -6.72 9.52 -1.59
N SER A 193 -6.80 9.25 -2.90
CA SER A 193 -6.00 8.18 -3.50
C SER A 193 -4.53 8.56 -3.54
N ALA A 194 -4.18 9.81 -3.84
CA ALA A 194 -2.79 10.27 -3.83
C ALA A 194 -2.29 10.63 -2.41
N GLY A 195 -3.21 10.99 -1.52
CA GLY A 195 -2.96 11.60 -0.22
C GLY A 195 -2.43 10.66 0.85
N THR A 196 -2.23 9.37 0.60
CA THR A 196 -1.67 8.43 1.59
C THR A 196 -0.13 8.33 1.54
N TYR A 197 0.50 8.98 0.57
CA TYR A 197 1.94 8.93 0.32
C TYR A 197 2.78 9.44 1.49
N ARG A 198 3.94 8.82 1.75
CA ARG A 198 4.93 9.30 2.74
C ARG A 198 6.32 9.39 2.16
N ILE A 199 7.06 10.43 2.49
CA ILE A 199 8.44 10.63 1.97
C ILE A 199 9.45 9.63 2.53
N SER A 200 9.23 9.15 3.75
CA SER A 200 10.14 8.29 4.51
C SER A 200 10.42 6.97 3.81
N ASP A 201 9.38 6.29 3.31
CA ASP A 201 9.51 5.03 2.58
C ASP A 201 8.93 5.07 1.15
N GLY A 202 8.35 6.19 0.74
CA GLY A 202 7.74 6.37 -0.57
C GLY A 202 6.44 5.57 -0.74
N ARG A 203 5.95 4.90 0.31
CA ARG A 203 4.74 4.06 0.26
C ARG A 203 3.46 4.90 0.38
N GLY A 204 2.33 4.27 0.10
CA GLY A 204 1.06 4.96 -0.13
C GLY A 204 1.03 5.62 -1.51
N GLY A 205 0.14 6.58 -1.70
CA GLY A 205 -0.04 7.27 -2.97
C GLY A 205 -0.98 6.54 -3.94
N ALA A 206 -1.07 7.09 -5.16
CA ALA A 206 -2.01 6.65 -6.19
C ALA A 206 -1.41 5.65 -7.19
N GLY A 207 -0.10 5.39 -7.14
CA GLY A 207 0.69 4.66 -8.14
C GLY A 207 0.23 3.23 -8.41
N TYR A 208 -0.53 2.63 -7.49
CA TYR A 208 -1.03 1.25 -7.57
C TYR A 208 -2.56 1.14 -7.56
N GLY A 209 -3.28 2.25 -7.38
CA GLY A 209 -4.75 2.25 -7.30
C GLY A 209 -5.32 1.53 -6.08
N THR A 210 -4.58 1.49 -4.97
CA THR A 210 -4.88 0.69 -3.76
C THR A 210 -6.05 1.21 -2.93
N GLN A 211 -6.61 2.39 -3.22
CA GLN A 211 -7.88 2.85 -2.63
C GLN A 211 -9.05 1.87 -2.91
N ARG A 212 -8.89 0.95 -3.88
CA ARG A 212 -9.85 -0.11 -4.20
C ARG A 212 -9.81 -1.30 -3.24
N PHE A 213 -8.76 -1.45 -2.44
CA PHE A 213 -8.53 -2.60 -1.57
C PHE A 213 -8.49 -2.21 -0.10
N ALA A 214 -8.64 -3.19 0.78
CA ALA A 214 -8.40 -3.02 2.21
C ALA A 214 -6.95 -2.57 2.50
N PRO A 215 -6.69 -1.86 3.61
CA PRO A 215 -7.69 -1.24 4.48
C PRO A 215 -8.27 0.07 3.90
N LEU A 216 -7.64 0.63 2.85
CA LEU A 216 -7.95 1.97 2.33
C LEU A 216 -9.40 2.10 1.83
N ASN A 217 -9.95 1.05 1.22
CA ASN A 217 -11.34 1.07 0.75
C ASN A 217 -12.38 1.22 1.87
N SER A 218 -11.98 1.05 3.13
CA SER A 218 -12.83 1.03 4.32
C SER A 218 -12.36 1.97 5.44
N TRP A 219 -11.32 2.76 5.21
CA TRP A 219 -10.93 3.82 6.14
C TRP A 219 -12.08 4.82 6.37
N PRO A 220 -12.30 5.31 7.60
CA PRO A 220 -13.33 6.30 7.89
C PRO A 220 -13.26 7.53 6.99
N ASP A 221 -12.05 8.02 6.69
CA ASP A 221 -11.87 9.20 5.85
C ASP A 221 -12.17 8.92 4.36
N ASN A 222 -12.28 7.65 3.95
CA ASN A 222 -12.67 7.23 2.61
C ASN A 222 -14.17 6.89 2.49
N THR A 223 -14.97 7.23 3.50
CA THR A 223 -16.43 7.05 3.48
C THR A 223 -17.04 7.61 2.20
N ASN A 224 -17.90 6.82 1.56
CA ASN A 224 -18.59 7.08 0.29
C ASN A 224 -17.70 7.20 -0.97
N LEU A 225 -16.38 7.01 -0.88
CA LEU A 225 -15.53 6.92 -2.07
C LEU A 225 -15.69 5.58 -2.82
N ASP A 226 -16.29 4.57 -2.18
CA ASP A 226 -16.80 3.37 -2.87
C ASP A 226 -17.86 3.75 -3.93
N LYS A 227 -18.74 4.71 -3.63
CA LYS A 227 -19.73 5.26 -4.58
C LYS A 227 -19.03 6.00 -5.73
N ALA A 228 -18.03 6.84 -5.42
CA ALA A 228 -17.23 7.55 -6.41
C ALA A 228 -16.55 6.59 -7.40
N ARG A 229 -15.87 5.55 -6.89
CA ARG A 229 -15.25 4.53 -7.75
C ARG A 229 -16.29 3.75 -8.56
N ARG A 230 -17.46 3.46 -7.98
CA ARG A 230 -18.55 2.77 -8.69
C ARG A 230 -19.13 3.59 -9.84
N LEU A 231 -19.21 4.92 -9.71
CA LEU A 231 -19.62 5.81 -10.81
C LEU A 231 -18.68 5.73 -12.02
N LEU A 232 -17.39 5.46 -11.79
CA LEU A 232 -16.37 5.31 -12.85
C LEU A 232 -16.34 3.92 -13.50
N TRP A 233 -17.03 2.93 -12.94
CA TRP A 233 -17.01 1.56 -13.48
C TRP A 233 -17.43 1.47 -14.95
N PRO A 234 -18.53 2.11 -15.42
CA PRO A 234 -18.89 2.06 -16.84
C PRO A 234 -17.79 2.59 -17.77
N ILE A 235 -17.05 3.62 -17.34
CA ILE A 235 -15.89 4.15 -18.06
C ILE A 235 -14.77 3.11 -18.09
N LYS A 236 -14.40 2.54 -16.93
CA LYS A 236 -13.38 1.48 -16.87
C LYS A 236 -13.76 0.28 -17.74
N GLN A 237 -15.02 -0.11 -17.75
CA GLN A 237 -15.56 -1.21 -18.55
C GLN A 237 -15.41 -0.93 -20.05
N GLN A 238 -15.76 0.28 -20.49
CA GLN A 238 -15.68 0.69 -21.89
C GLN A 238 -14.25 0.71 -22.43
N TYR A 239 -13.29 1.21 -21.63
CA TYR A 239 -11.89 1.38 -22.06
C TYR A 239 -10.97 0.21 -21.70
N GLY A 240 -11.44 -0.72 -20.87
CA GLY A 240 -10.78 -2.00 -20.61
C GLY A 240 -9.34 -1.84 -20.10
N ASN A 241 -8.42 -2.63 -20.64
CA ASN A 241 -7.02 -2.68 -20.23
C ASN A 241 -6.18 -1.47 -20.69
N LYS A 242 -6.72 -0.58 -21.51
CA LYS A 242 -6.01 0.62 -21.99
C LYS A 242 -5.92 1.73 -20.94
N ILE A 243 -6.73 1.65 -19.88
CA ILE A 243 -6.69 2.55 -18.75
C ILE A 243 -6.80 1.74 -17.46
N SER A 244 -5.84 1.90 -16.56
CA SER A 244 -5.87 1.31 -15.22
C SER A 244 -6.83 2.08 -14.33
N TRP A 245 -7.27 1.47 -13.23
CA TRP A 245 -8.00 2.18 -12.19
C TRP A 245 -7.14 3.26 -11.52
N ALA A 246 -5.85 2.98 -11.32
CA ALA A 246 -4.90 3.95 -10.79
C ALA A 246 -4.87 5.24 -11.62
N ASP A 247 -4.76 5.15 -12.94
CA ASP A 247 -4.79 6.33 -13.83
C ASP A 247 -6.20 6.92 -13.94
N LEU A 248 -7.25 6.10 -14.00
CA LEU A 248 -8.63 6.58 -14.15
C LEU A 248 -9.08 7.43 -12.95
N MET A 249 -8.71 7.06 -11.73
CA MET A 249 -9.06 7.84 -10.54
C MET A 249 -8.41 9.22 -10.56
N MET A 250 -7.12 9.30 -10.96
CA MET A 250 -6.41 10.58 -11.10
C MET A 250 -6.98 11.43 -12.24
N LEU A 251 -7.24 10.80 -13.39
CA LEU A 251 -7.79 11.50 -14.55
C LEU A 251 -9.18 12.06 -14.27
N ALA A 252 -10.03 11.33 -13.54
CA ALA A 252 -11.36 11.80 -13.15
C ALA A 252 -11.28 13.08 -12.30
N GLY A 253 -10.37 13.14 -11.33
CA GLY A 253 -10.11 14.36 -10.55
C GLY A 253 -9.60 15.52 -11.42
N ASN A 254 -8.68 15.24 -12.36
CA ASN A 254 -8.13 16.25 -13.26
C ASN A 254 -9.19 16.82 -14.22
N VAL A 255 -10.00 15.95 -14.84
CA VAL A 255 -11.11 16.36 -15.72
C VAL A 255 -12.18 17.12 -14.96
N SER A 256 -12.42 16.78 -13.68
CA SER A 256 -13.35 17.50 -12.81
C SER A 256 -12.92 18.95 -12.64
N LEU A 257 -11.65 19.18 -12.28
CA LEU A 257 -11.08 20.53 -12.17
C LEU A 257 -11.21 21.32 -13.49
N GLU A 258 -10.82 20.72 -14.61
CA GLU A 258 -10.94 21.33 -15.94
C GLU A 258 -12.38 21.73 -16.28
N SER A 259 -13.34 20.82 -16.04
CA SER A 259 -14.75 21.04 -16.36
C SER A 259 -15.41 22.15 -15.55
N MET A 260 -14.89 22.40 -14.34
CA MET A 260 -15.36 23.42 -13.41
C MET A 260 -14.57 24.73 -13.55
N GLY A 261 -13.78 24.90 -14.63
CA GLY A 261 -13.13 26.17 -14.96
C GLY A 261 -11.71 26.33 -14.43
N PHE A 262 -11.09 25.30 -13.84
CA PHE A 262 -9.70 25.34 -13.42
C PHE A 262 -8.75 24.71 -14.45
N LYS A 263 -7.73 25.47 -14.89
CA LYS A 263 -6.71 24.94 -15.80
C LYS A 263 -5.63 24.19 -15.02
N THR A 264 -5.59 22.87 -15.13
CA THR A 264 -4.57 22.02 -14.52
C THR A 264 -3.21 22.20 -15.19
N PHE A 265 -2.12 21.85 -14.50
CA PHE A 265 -0.76 21.95 -15.05
C PHE A 265 -0.48 20.92 -16.16
N GLY A 266 -1.11 19.75 -16.07
CA GLY A 266 -1.00 18.66 -17.05
C GLY A 266 -1.48 17.34 -16.46
N PHE A 267 -1.35 16.25 -17.21
CA PHE A 267 -1.68 14.90 -16.76
C PHE A 267 -0.77 13.86 -17.42
N ALA A 268 -0.40 12.83 -16.65
CA ALA A 268 0.27 11.65 -17.17
C ALA A 268 -0.41 10.36 -16.71
N GLY A 269 -0.58 9.42 -17.64
CA GLY A 269 -0.81 8.01 -17.33
C GLY A 269 0.49 7.23 -17.15
N GLY A 270 0.38 5.94 -16.86
CA GLY A 270 1.51 5.02 -16.65
C GLY A 270 1.50 4.29 -15.31
N ARG A 271 0.42 4.39 -14.53
CA ARG A 271 0.25 3.63 -13.28
C ARG A 271 -0.36 2.26 -13.58
N SER A 272 0.37 1.19 -13.33
CA SER A 272 -0.17 -0.17 -13.47
C SER A 272 -1.01 -0.55 -12.24
N ASP A 273 -2.16 -1.19 -12.46
CA ASP A 273 -2.98 -1.70 -11.36
C ASP A 273 -2.30 -2.87 -10.64
N VAL A 274 -2.52 -2.96 -9.33
CA VAL A 274 -2.30 -4.17 -8.53
C VAL A 274 -3.63 -4.89 -8.25
N TRP A 275 -3.50 -6.11 -7.72
CA TRP A 275 -4.59 -7.09 -7.59
C TRP A 275 -4.81 -7.59 -6.17
N GLU A 276 -4.02 -7.08 -5.23
CA GLU A 276 -4.10 -7.37 -3.80
C GLU A 276 -3.72 -6.10 -3.00
N PRO A 277 -4.09 -6.02 -1.71
CA PRO A 277 -3.69 -4.89 -0.86
C PRO A 277 -2.17 -4.81 -0.65
N GLN A 278 -1.70 -3.63 -0.24
CA GLN A 278 -0.31 -3.43 0.14
C GLN A 278 -0.05 -3.88 1.58
N GLU A 279 0.52 -5.07 1.73
CA GLU A 279 0.93 -5.67 3.01
C GLU A 279 2.27 -5.10 3.53
N ASP A 280 2.99 -4.33 2.72
CA ASP A 280 4.28 -3.72 3.01
C ASP A 280 4.19 -2.39 3.78
N ILE A 281 2.98 -1.94 4.12
CA ILE A 281 2.77 -0.64 4.77
C ILE A 281 2.37 -0.80 6.23
N SER A 282 3.19 -0.24 7.12
CA SER A 282 2.79 0.04 8.51
C SER A 282 2.03 1.37 8.58
N TRP A 283 0.70 1.29 8.69
CA TRP A 283 -0.20 2.44 8.81
C TRP A 283 -0.28 3.04 10.22
N GLY A 284 0.29 2.35 11.21
CA GLY A 284 0.28 2.74 12.61
C GLY A 284 0.02 1.55 13.53
N PRO A 285 0.33 1.66 14.83
CA PRO A 285 0.21 0.57 15.80
C PRO A 285 -1.20 0.41 16.37
N GLU A 286 -2.16 1.26 15.99
CA GLU A 286 -3.51 1.26 16.57
C GLU A 286 -4.33 0.03 16.19
N SER A 287 -5.10 -0.46 17.15
CA SER A 287 -6.10 -1.52 16.96
C SER A 287 -7.52 -1.00 16.65
N GLU A 288 -7.71 0.32 16.67
CA GLU A 288 -9.00 0.99 16.49
C GLU A 288 -8.90 2.14 15.49
N TRP A 289 -9.97 2.35 14.72
CA TRP A 289 -10.08 3.49 13.81
C TRP A 289 -10.10 4.80 14.58
N LEU A 290 -9.46 5.83 14.02
CA LEU A 290 -9.30 7.15 14.62
C LEU A 290 -8.53 7.16 15.95
N GLY A 291 -7.84 6.07 16.31
CA GLY A 291 -6.87 6.08 17.41
C GLY A 291 -5.63 6.92 17.10
N ASP A 292 -4.98 7.44 18.15
CA ASP A 292 -3.82 8.34 18.08
C ASP A 292 -2.60 7.84 18.88
N ASN A 293 -2.46 6.52 19.10
CA ASN A 293 -1.32 5.89 19.79
C ASN A 293 -0.03 5.90 18.96
N ARG A 294 0.31 7.06 18.40
CA ARG A 294 1.40 7.31 17.44
C ARG A 294 2.23 8.55 17.78
N TYR A 295 2.00 9.11 18.97
CA TYR A 295 2.68 10.31 19.44
C TYR A 295 3.57 9.99 20.64
N SER A 296 4.71 10.67 20.71
CA SER A 296 5.59 10.69 21.88
C SER A 296 5.92 12.13 22.30
N GLY A 297 6.31 12.32 23.56
CA GLY A 297 6.73 13.62 24.09
C GLY A 297 5.71 14.74 23.86
N ASP A 298 6.19 15.91 23.42
CA ASP A 298 5.33 17.00 22.97
C ASP A 298 4.83 16.75 21.54
N ARG A 299 3.95 15.76 21.38
CA ARG A 299 3.19 15.52 20.15
C ARG A 299 4.08 15.29 18.92
N GLN A 300 5.17 14.55 19.10
CA GLN A 300 6.05 14.12 18.02
C GLN A 300 5.45 12.89 17.36
N LEU A 301 5.03 13.03 16.10
CA LEU A 301 4.46 11.94 15.31
C LEU A 301 5.53 10.88 15.05
N GLU A 302 5.21 9.62 15.29
CA GLU A 302 6.12 8.49 15.06
C GLU A 302 6.51 8.40 13.57
N ASN A 303 7.80 8.28 13.29
CA ASN A 303 8.26 7.94 11.95
C ASN A 303 7.98 6.46 11.70
N PRO A 304 7.52 6.04 10.52
CA PRO A 304 7.40 6.82 9.27
C PRO A 304 6.03 7.46 8.98
N LEU A 305 5.10 7.53 9.95
CA LEU A 305 3.70 7.93 9.76
C LEU A 305 3.54 9.37 9.27
N ALA A 306 2.47 9.65 8.51
CA ALA A 306 2.17 10.99 7.99
C ALA A 306 0.69 11.41 8.18
N ALA A 307 -0.04 10.71 9.04
CA ALA A 307 -1.41 11.06 9.42
C ALA A 307 -1.54 11.10 10.95
N VAL A 308 -2.40 11.97 11.47
CA VAL A 308 -2.54 12.17 12.93
C VAL A 308 -3.34 11.09 13.65
N GLN A 309 -4.17 10.33 12.93
CA GLN A 309 -4.98 9.25 13.48
C GLN A 309 -5.10 8.11 12.46
N MET A 310 -5.33 6.89 12.95
CA MET A 310 -5.52 5.73 12.09
C MET A 310 -6.78 5.89 11.24
N GLY A 311 -6.67 5.70 9.93
CA GLY A 311 -7.81 5.79 9.03
C GLY A 311 -8.14 7.21 8.51
N LEU A 312 -7.31 8.21 8.84
CA LEU A 312 -7.32 9.54 8.21
C LEU A 312 -6.24 9.66 7.13
N ILE A 313 -6.48 10.53 6.14
CA ILE A 313 -5.47 10.83 5.12
C ILE A 313 -4.35 11.72 5.71
N TYR A 314 -4.70 12.83 6.38
CA TYR A 314 -3.74 13.77 6.96
C TYR A 314 -4.08 14.09 8.42
N VAL A 315 -5.09 14.93 8.63
CA VAL A 315 -5.44 15.54 9.91
C VAL A 315 -6.92 15.37 10.20
N ASN A 316 -7.31 15.53 11.46
CA ASN A 316 -8.72 15.55 11.86
C ASN A 316 -9.35 16.91 11.47
N PRO A 317 -10.44 16.94 10.69
CA PRO A 317 -11.04 18.19 10.22
C PRO A 317 -11.69 19.02 11.35
N GLU A 318 -12.07 18.39 12.46
CA GLU A 318 -12.57 19.07 13.67
C GLU A 318 -11.43 19.67 14.51
N GLY A 319 -10.17 19.32 14.23
CA GLY A 319 -8.97 19.68 14.96
C GLY A 319 -8.42 18.52 15.82
N PRO A 320 -7.23 18.67 16.44
CA PRO A 320 -6.53 17.59 17.14
C PRO A 320 -7.41 16.84 18.14
N ASN A 321 -7.61 15.53 17.90
CA ASN A 321 -8.45 14.65 18.72
C ASN A 321 -9.89 15.18 18.90
N GLY A 322 -10.46 15.78 17.85
CA GLY A 322 -11.82 16.35 17.85
C GLY A 322 -11.95 17.67 18.62
N LYS A 323 -10.83 18.33 18.96
CA LYS A 323 -10.84 19.63 19.64
C LYS A 323 -10.71 20.76 18.61
N PRO A 324 -11.66 21.72 18.58
CA PRO A 324 -11.70 22.80 17.59
C PRO A 324 -10.69 23.92 17.90
N ASP A 325 -9.41 23.58 17.86
CA ASP A 325 -8.27 24.51 17.99
C ASP A 325 -7.56 24.67 16.64
N PRO A 326 -7.79 25.80 15.93
CA PRO A 326 -7.16 26.06 14.63
C PRO A 326 -5.64 26.15 14.66
N LEU A 327 -5.03 26.64 15.74
CA LEU A 327 -3.57 26.79 15.82
C LEU A 327 -2.90 25.44 16.07
N ALA A 328 -3.51 24.61 16.91
CA ALA A 328 -3.06 23.23 17.09
C ALA A 328 -3.25 22.41 15.80
N ALA A 329 -4.36 22.63 15.08
CA ALA A 329 -4.58 22.02 13.76
C ALA A 329 -3.52 22.46 12.73
N ALA A 330 -3.08 23.73 12.75
CA ALA A 330 -2.03 24.21 11.85
C ALA A 330 -0.69 23.48 12.03
N ARG A 331 -0.31 23.16 13.29
CA ARG A 331 0.88 22.35 13.58
C ARG A 331 0.79 20.98 12.93
N ASP A 332 -0.38 20.36 12.98
CA ASP A 332 -0.63 19.03 12.43
C ASP A 332 -0.65 19.02 10.92
N ILE A 333 -1.30 20.02 10.32
CA ILE A 333 -1.32 20.24 8.88
C ILE A 333 0.13 20.35 8.39
N ARG A 334 0.95 21.18 9.03
CA ARG A 334 2.36 21.37 8.65
C ARG A 334 3.17 20.08 8.73
N GLU A 335 3.07 19.37 9.84
CA GLU A 335 3.82 18.13 10.06
C GLU A 335 3.42 17.06 9.03
N THR A 336 2.12 16.83 8.86
CA THR A 336 1.61 15.77 7.97
C THR A 336 1.87 16.09 6.51
N PHE A 337 1.56 17.31 6.04
CA PHE A 337 1.86 17.72 4.66
C PHE A 337 3.36 17.72 4.36
N GLY A 338 4.20 18.15 5.32
CA GLY A 338 5.66 18.07 5.21
C GLY A 338 6.14 16.63 4.98
N ARG A 339 5.63 15.68 5.77
CA ARG A 339 5.89 14.24 5.59
C ARG A 339 5.31 13.64 4.30
N MET A 340 4.49 14.40 3.60
CA MET A 340 3.96 14.06 2.28
C MET A 340 4.56 14.93 1.16
N ALA A 341 5.75 15.51 1.38
CA ALA A 341 6.46 16.33 0.40
C ALA A 341 5.72 17.61 -0.02
N MET A 342 4.92 18.22 0.86
CA MET A 342 4.27 19.51 0.60
C MET A 342 4.77 20.57 1.59
N ASN A 343 5.27 21.69 1.06
CA ASN A 343 5.64 22.84 1.88
C ASN A 343 4.41 23.70 2.24
N ASP A 344 4.61 24.78 2.99
CA ASP A 344 3.50 25.66 3.44
C ASP A 344 2.70 26.28 2.27
N GLU A 345 3.36 26.67 1.17
CA GLU A 345 2.70 27.26 0.00
C GLU A 345 1.87 26.22 -0.76
N GLU A 346 2.43 25.04 -1.00
CA GLU A 346 1.74 23.91 -1.63
C GLU A 346 0.56 23.44 -0.77
N THR A 347 0.72 23.43 0.55
CA THR A 347 -0.32 23.03 1.51
C THR A 347 -1.51 23.97 1.47
N VAL A 348 -1.28 25.29 1.59
CA VAL A 348 -2.36 26.28 1.49
C VAL A 348 -3.03 26.22 0.12
N ALA A 349 -2.25 26.06 -0.96
CA ALA A 349 -2.78 25.97 -2.31
C ALA A 349 -3.67 24.73 -2.50
N LEU A 350 -3.28 23.57 -1.96
CA LEU A 350 -4.05 22.32 -2.06
C LEU A 350 -5.34 22.38 -1.25
N ILE A 351 -5.28 22.83 0.01
CA ILE A 351 -6.47 22.89 0.88
C ILE A 351 -7.47 23.90 0.31
N ALA A 352 -7.04 25.15 0.09
CA ALA A 352 -7.93 26.17 -0.44
C ALA A 352 -8.41 25.84 -1.86
N GLY A 353 -7.55 25.29 -2.71
CA GLY A 353 -7.92 24.92 -4.09
C GLY A 353 -8.90 23.76 -4.15
N GLY A 354 -8.75 22.76 -3.28
CA GLY A 354 -9.71 21.67 -3.13
C GLY A 354 -11.04 22.13 -2.56
N HIS A 355 -11.01 22.90 -1.45
CA HIS A 355 -12.21 23.41 -0.77
C HIS A 355 -12.89 24.58 -1.49
N THR A 356 -12.36 25.07 -2.62
CA THR A 356 -13.14 25.90 -3.56
C THR A 356 -14.35 25.13 -4.11
N PHE A 357 -14.29 23.79 -4.13
CA PHE A 357 -15.30 22.92 -4.72
C PHE A 357 -16.08 22.10 -3.70
N GLY A 358 -17.36 21.88 -4.01
CA GLY A 358 -18.23 20.93 -3.31
C GLY A 358 -18.64 21.33 -1.91
N LYS A 359 -18.98 20.31 -1.13
CA LYS A 359 -19.48 20.42 0.24
C LYS A 359 -19.06 19.21 1.08
N SER A 360 -19.27 19.33 2.38
CA SER A 360 -19.23 18.22 3.34
C SER A 360 -20.63 17.63 3.57
N HIS A 361 -20.70 16.41 4.12
CA HIS A 361 -21.95 15.69 4.36
C HIS A 361 -22.03 15.13 5.79
N GLY A 362 -23.04 15.58 6.51
CA GLY A 362 -23.31 15.34 7.91
C GLY A 362 -24.77 15.62 8.24
N ALA A 363 -25.69 15.12 7.39
CA ALA A 363 -27.13 15.37 7.50
C ALA A 363 -27.74 14.86 8.82
N ALA A 364 -27.18 13.80 9.42
CA ALA A 364 -27.59 13.25 10.70
C ALA A 364 -26.45 12.46 11.38
N SER A 365 -26.72 11.91 12.58
CA SER A 365 -25.77 11.10 13.36
C SER A 365 -25.18 9.94 12.56
N ALA A 366 -23.92 9.62 12.83
CA ALA A 366 -23.23 8.45 12.28
C ALA A 366 -23.90 7.12 12.68
N ASP A 367 -24.78 7.09 13.68
CA ASP A 367 -25.58 5.89 14.05
C ASP A 367 -26.45 5.37 12.90
N HIS A 368 -26.74 6.22 11.91
CA HIS A 368 -27.48 5.83 10.71
C HIS A 368 -26.61 5.15 9.64
N VAL A 369 -25.29 5.21 9.77
CA VAL A 369 -24.32 4.72 8.79
C VAL A 369 -23.94 3.29 9.12
N GLY A 370 -24.27 2.37 8.20
CA GLY A 370 -23.93 0.95 8.32
C GLY A 370 -22.44 0.65 8.16
N PRO A 371 -22.06 -0.64 8.18
CA PRO A 371 -20.66 -1.07 8.11
C PRO A 371 -19.93 -0.58 6.86
N ALA A 372 -18.62 -0.35 6.98
CA ALA A 372 -17.72 -0.06 5.85
C ALA A 372 -17.65 -1.26 4.87
N PRO A 373 -17.14 -1.07 3.63
CA PRO A 373 -17.18 -2.10 2.57
C PRO A 373 -16.70 -3.50 2.97
N GLU A 374 -15.57 -3.61 3.69
CA GLU A 374 -15.01 -4.92 4.11
C GLU A 374 -15.83 -5.61 5.22
N SER A 375 -16.81 -4.92 5.80
CA SER A 375 -17.72 -5.45 6.83
C SER A 375 -19.19 -5.38 6.42
N ALA A 376 -19.47 -4.95 5.20
CA ALA A 376 -20.82 -4.88 4.66
C ALA A 376 -21.34 -6.26 4.25
N ASP A 377 -22.66 -6.39 4.19
CA ASP A 377 -23.29 -7.61 3.70
C ASP A 377 -22.95 -7.85 2.22
N ILE A 378 -22.87 -9.12 1.81
CA ILE A 378 -22.56 -9.51 0.42
C ILE A 378 -23.52 -8.89 -0.61
N VAL A 379 -24.77 -8.57 -0.22
CA VAL A 379 -25.73 -7.91 -1.12
C VAL A 379 -25.34 -6.48 -1.50
N GLU A 380 -24.46 -5.83 -0.73
CA GLU A 380 -23.95 -4.49 -1.05
C GLU A 380 -22.89 -4.52 -2.17
N GLN A 381 -22.44 -5.70 -2.59
CA GLN A 381 -21.58 -5.90 -3.76
C GLN A 381 -20.34 -4.99 -3.74
N GLY A 382 -19.64 -4.95 -2.60
CA GLY A 382 -18.42 -4.16 -2.39
C GLY A 382 -18.65 -2.66 -2.16
N LEU A 383 -19.90 -2.22 -1.96
CA LEU A 383 -20.20 -0.93 -1.35
C LEU A 383 -20.33 -1.08 0.18
N GLY A 384 -20.26 0.04 0.89
CA GLY A 384 -20.45 0.11 2.33
C GLY A 384 -21.13 1.40 2.77
N TRP A 385 -21.13 1.66 4.08
CA TRP A 385 -21.69 2.86 4.70
C TRP A 385 -23.15 3.11 4.30
N LYS A 386 -23.93 2.03 4.21
CA LYS A 386 -25.35 2.12 3.86
C LYS A 386 -26.06 2.99 4.89
N ASN A 387 -26.64 4.07 4.42
CA ASN A 387 -27.25 5.08 5.27
C ASN A 387 -28.76 4.81 5.42
N SER A 388 -29.22 4.70 6.66
CA SER A 388 -30.63 4.47 7.03
C SER A 388 -31.42 5.75 7.29
N PHE A 389 -30.76 6.92 7.32
CA PHE A 389 -31.42 8.20 7.49
C PHE A 389 -32.09 8.65 6.19
N GLY A 390 -33.37 9.01 6.28
CA GLY A 390 -34.15 9.48 5.13
C GLY A 390 -34.05 8.53 3.92
N LYS A 391 -33.59 9.04 2.78
CA LYS A 391 -33.33 8.26 1.56
C LYS A 391 -31.95 7.58 1.54
N GLY A 392 -31.06 7.95 2.45
CA GLY A 392 -29.69 7.45 2.53
C GLY A 392 -28.70 8.10 1.55
N ASN A 393 -29.15 9.06 0.73
CA ASN A 393 -28.34 9.80 -0.25
C ASN A 393 -28.95 11.20 -0.49
N ALA A 394 -28.34 11.98 -1.38
CA ALA A 394 -28.72 13.36 -1.67
C ALA A 394 -28.74 14.23 -0.38
N ASP A 395 -29.85 14.90 -0.08
CA ASP A 395 -30.02 15.75 1.12
C ASP A 395 -29.74 15.02 2.44
N ASP A 396 -29.89 13.69 2.44
CA ASP A 396 -29.74 12.85 3.62
C ASP A 396 -28.34 12.22 3.72
N THR A 397 -27.39 12.64 2.88
CA THR A 397 -26.04 12.05 2.82
C THR A 397 -25.25 12.30 4.11
N ILE A 398 -24.54 11.27 4.57
CA ILE A 398 -23.63 11.33 5.73
C ILE A 398 -22.29 10.74 5.29
N THR A 399 -21.21 11.52 5.46
CA THR A 399 -19.83 11.12 5.12
C THR A 399 -18.88 11.40 6.29
N SER A 400 -18.59 12.67 6.56
CA SER A 400 -17.64 13.07 7.61
C SER A 400 -18.34 13.50 8.90
N GLY A 401 -19.66 13.77 8.84
CA GLY A 401 -20.40 14.39 9.94
C GLY A 401 -20.34 15.92 9.93
N LEU A 402 -19.48 16.53 9.14
CA LEU A 402 -19.49 17.98 8.88
C LEU A 402 -20.50 18.28 7.76
N GLU A 403 -21.18 19.43 7.81
CA GLU A 403 -22.25 19.74 6.85
C GLU A 403 -22.15 21.17 6.30
N GLY A 404 -22.24 21.28 4.98
CA GLY A 404 -22.32 22.55 4.24
C GLY A 404 -21.16 22.74 3.25
N ALA A 405 -21.25 23.80 2.45
CA ALA A 405 -20.28 24.16 1.41
C ALA A 405 -19.44 25.37 1.81
N TRP A 406 -18.24 25.45 1.25
CA TRP A 406 -17.31 26.57 1.48
C TRP A 406 -17.63 27.80 0.63
N THR A 407 -18.16 27.62 -0.58
CA THR A 407 -18.32 28.67 -1.60
C THR A 407 -19.77 28.79 -2.08
N THR A 408 -20.13 29.93 -2.68
CA THR A 408 -21.45 30.15 -3.29
C THR A 408 -21.62 29.45 -4.64
N THR A 409 -20.51 29.09 -5.29
CA THR A 409 -20.47 28.35 -6.56
C THR A 409 -19.66 27.05 -6.42
N PRO A 410 -20.18 26.02 -5.72
CA PRO A 410 -19.42 24.82 -5.37
C PRO A 410 -18.93 23.98 -6.56
N THR A 411 -19.42 24.26 -7.78
CA THR A 411 -19.03 23.56 -9.01
C THR A 411 -18.29 24.47 -9.98
N GLU A 412 -17.73 25.58 -9.51
CA GLU A 412 -16.99 26.54 -10.34
C GLU A 412 -15.71 27.00 -9.62
N TRP A 413 -14.61 27.05 -10.35
CA TRP A 413 -13.37 27.64 -9.86
C TRP A 413 -13.56 29.12 -9.60
N SER A 414 -13.29 29.53 -8.38
CA SER A 414 -13.41 30.92 -7.93
C SER A 414 -12.38 31.21 -6.84
N ASN A 415 -12.34 32.46 -6.40
CA ASN A 415 -11.63 32.85 -5.18
C ASN A 415 -12.56 32.86 -3.96
N GLY A 416 -13.77 32.30 -4.09
CA GLY A 416 -14.85 32.37 -3.10
C GLY A 416 -14.47 31.78 -1.75
N TYR A 417 -13.61 30.76 -1.72
CA TYR A 417 -13.07 30.19 -0.48
C TYR A 417 -12.36 31.27 0.37
N PHE A 418 -11.45 32.04 -0.24
CA PHE A 418 -10.72 33.10 0.48
C PHE A 418 -11.59 34.33 0.75
N GLU A 419 -12.49 34.66 -0.18
CA GLU A 419 -13.46 35.75 0.00
C GLU A 419 -14.33 35.49 1.24
N HIS A 420 -14.81 34.27 1.44
CA HIS A 420 -15.56 33.90 2.65
C HIS A 420 -14.66 33.79 3.88
N LEU A 421 -13.51 33.11 3.77
CA LEU A 421 -12.59 32.88 4.90
C LEU A 421 -12.20 34.19 5.57
N PHE A 422 -11.92 35.25 4.79
CA PHE A 422 -11.53 36.57 5.30
C PHE A 422 -12.66 37.61 5.31
N GLY A 423 -13.76 37.38 4.60
CA GLY A 423 -14.88 38.32 4.49
C GLY A 423 -15.87 38.23 5.65
N TYR A 424 -15.93 37.07 6.33
CA TYR A 424 -16.79 36.88 7.51
C TYR A 424 -16.00 36.80 8.80
N GLU A 425 -16.66 37.15 9.90
CA GLU A 425 -16.26 36.73 11.24
C GLU A 425 -16.95 35.41 11.57
N TRP A 426 -16.19 34.48 12.15
CA TRP A 426 -16.62 33.09 12.35
C TRP A 426 -16.91 32.81 13.82
N GLU A 427 -17.89 31.94 14.07
CA GLU A 427 -18.13 31.34 15.38
C GLU A 427 -18.22 29.82 15.29
N LEU A 428 -17.78 29.17 16.36
CA LEU A 428 -17.81 27.73 16.50
C LEU A 428 -19.25 27.26 16.72
N THR A 429 -19.68 26.25 15.96
CA THR A 429 -21.01 25.66 16.00
C THR A 429 -20.94 24.14 15.86
N LYS A 430 -22.10 23.48 15.91
CA LYS A 430 -22.25 22.05 15.65
C LYS A 430 -23.04 21.81 14.35
N SER A 431 -22.57 20.84 13.56
CA SER A 431 -23.31 20.32 12.41
C SER A 431 -24.60 19.61 12.85
N PRO A 432 -25.52 19.26 11.92
CA PRO A 432 -26.67 18.41 12.24
C PRO A 432 -26.27 17.02 12.81
N ALA A 433 -25.10 16.49 12.43
CA ALA A 433 -24.54 15.27 12.99
C ALA A 433 -23.80 15.46 14.34
N GLY A 434 -23.65 16.69 14.82
CA GLY A 434 -22.97 17.01 16.07
C GLY A 434 -21.44 17.18 15.97
N ALA A 435 -20.88 17.31 14.77
CA ALA A 435 -19.46 17.61 14.55
C ALA A 435 -19.16 19.10 14.75
N TRP A 436 -17.97 19.46 15.22
CA TRP A 436 -17.50 20.85 15.34
C TRP A 436 -17.20 21.46 13.98
N GLN A 437 -17.83 22.58 13.67
CA GLN A 437 -17.57 23.38 12.47
C GLN A 437 -17.73 24.87 12.76
N TRP A 438 -17.42 25.72 11.78
CA TRP A 438 -17.50 27.17 11.90
C TRP A 438 -18.57 27.73 10.97
N THR A 439 -19.37 28.66 11.48
CA THR A 439 -20.41 29.38 10.74
C THR A 439 -20.13 30.88 10.78
N PRO A 440 -20.53 31.67 9.76
CA PRO A 440 -20.48 33.12 9.82
C PRO A 440 -21.38 33.65 10.94
N LYS A 441 -20.89 34.65 11.68
CA LYS A 441 -21.69 35.43 12.64
C LYS A 441 -22.68 36.36 11.96
N ASP A 442 -22.39 36.76 10.73
CA ASP A 442 -23.22 37.69 9.98
C ASP A 442 -24.47 36.99 9.45
N ALA A 443 -25.64 37.46 9.87
CA ALA A 443 -26.93 36.93 9.42
C ALA A 443 -27.13 37.11 7.91
N ALA A 444 -26.47 38.09 7.27
CA ALA A 444 -26.52 38.28 5.82
C ALA A 444 -25.84 37.16 5.03
N ALA A 445 -25.01 36.34 5.68
CA ALA A 445 -24.43 35.15 5.06
C ALA A 445 -25.48 34.04 4.82
N GLN A 446 -26.61 34.08 5.53
CA GLN A 446 -27.67 33.08 5.36
C GLN A 446 -28.29 33.16 3.96
N GLY A 447 -28.43 32.01 3.33
CA GLY A 447 -29.05 31.86 2.02
C GLY A 447 -28.16 32.25 0.83
N THR A 448 -26.86 32.45 1.05
CA THR A 448 -25.88 32.79 0.00
C THR A 448 -25.40 31.57 -0.79
N VAL A 449 -25.42 30.38 -0.17
CA VAL A 449 -25.04 29.12 -0.79
C VAL A 449 -26.30 28.37 -1.21
N PRO A 450 -26.48 27.99 -2.49
CA PRO A 450 -27.62 27.18 -2.90
C PRO A 450 -27.57 25.79 -2.24
N ASP A 451 -28.73 25.21 -1.97
CA ASP A 451 -28.81 23.80 -1.56
C ASP A 451 -28.39 22.87 -2.73
N ALA A 452 -27.82 21.71 -2.41
CA ALA A 452 -27.27 20.79 -3.39
C ALA A 452 -28.32 20.06 -4.23
N HIS A 453 -29.56 19.89 -3.72
CA HIS A 453 -30.61 19.16 -4.41
C HIS A 453 -31.98 19.85 -4.42
N ASP A 454 -32.23 20.82 -3.53
CA ASP A 454 -33.47 21.60 -3.50
C ASP A 454 -33.24 23.06 -3.96
N PRO A 455 -33.66 23.44 -5.18
CA PRO A 455 -33.45 24.80 -5.70
C PRO A 455 -34.23 25.89 -4.95
N LYS A 456 -35.10 25.53 -4.00
CA LYS A 456 -35.85 26.48 -3.16
C LYS A 456 -35.19 26.72 -1.80
N ARG A 457 -34.13 25.99 -1.49
CA ARG A 457 -33.39 26.09 -0.23
C ARG A 457 -32.02 26.70 -0.47
N SER A 458 -31.51 27.37 0.55
CA SER A 458 -30.17 27.93 0.58
C SER A 458 -29.67 27.99 2.02
N HIS A 459 -28.35 28.09 2.16
CA HIS A 459 -27.63 27.94 3.42
C HIS A 459 -26.59 29.06 3.57
N ALA A 460 -26.04 29.21 4.77
CA ALA A 460 -24.79 29.94 4.95
C ALA A 460 -23.59 29.05 4.52
N PRO A 461 -22.45 29.65 4.13
CA PRO A 461 -21.21 28.92 3.96
C PRO A 461 -20.70 28.42 5.32
N MET A 462 -19.80 27.45 5.29
CA MET A 462 -19.18 26.88 6.48
C MET A 462 -17.66 26.76 6.31
N MET A 463 -16.94 26.61 7.42
CA MET A 463 -15.50 26.32 7.45
C MET A 463 -15.19 25.22 8.47
N PHE A 464 -14.18 24.41 8.21
CA PHE A 464 -13.64 23.45 9.16
C PHE A 464 -12.66 24.14 10.13
N THR A 465 -12.33 23.48 11.24
CA THR A 465 -11.23 23.93 12.11
C THR A 465 -9.91 24.01 11.33
N THR A 466 -9.69 23.08 10.40
CA THR A 466 -8.51 23.05 9.53
C THR A 466 -8.49 24.18 8.49
N ASP A 467 -9.64 24.70 8.08
CA ASP A 467 -9.71 25.89 7.20
C ASP A 467 -9.36 27.15 8.00
N MET A 468 -9.90 27.26 9.22
CA MET A 468 -9.58 28.35 10.14
C MET A 468 -8.09 28.38 10.49
N ALA A 469 -7.41 27.23 10.48
CA ALA A 469 -5.96 27.14 10.66
C ALA A 469 -5.20 27.97 9.61
N LEU A 470 -5.69 28.02 8.36
CA LEU A 470 -5.08 28.79 7.27
C LEU A 470 -5.25 30.31 7.41
N ARG A 471 -6.21 30.73 8.23
CA ARG A 471 -6.42 32.14 8.61
C ARG A 471 -5.67 32.52 9.88
N MET A 472 -5.49 31.59 10.83
CA MET A 472 -5.03 31.92 12.18
C MET A 472 -3.54 31.64 12.41
N ASP A 473 -2.93 30.68 11.72
CA ASP A 473 -1.48 30.45 11.79
C ASP A 473 -0.73 31.58 11.04
N PRO A 474 0.28 32.24 11.64
CA PRO A 474 0.94 33.39 11.03
C PRO A 474 1.59 33.13 9.66
N SER A 475 2.13 31.93 9.44
CA SER A 475 2.78 31.57 8.18
C SER A 475 1.74 31.28 7.10
N TYR A 476 0.72 30.49 7.42
CA TYR A 476 -0.38 30.21 6.49
C TYR A 476 -1.19 31.47 6.19
N GLU A 477 -1.50 32.31 7.18
CA GLU A 477 -2.27 33.54 6.98
C GLU A 477 -1.59 34.46 5.95
N LYS A 478 -0.27 34.58 6.00
CA LYS A 478 0.49 35.39 5.04
C LYS A 478 0.32 34.88 3.60
N ILE A 479 0.35 33.56 3.41
CA ILE A 479 0.16 32.91 2.10
C ILE A 479 -1.30 33.06 1.66
N SER A 480 -2.26 32.74 2.53
CA SER A 480 -3.70 32.85 2.31
C SER A 480 -4.11 34.27 1.92
N LYS A 481 -3.64 35.30 2.64
CA LYS A 481 -3.90 36.72 2.31
C LYS A 481 -3.28 37.12 0.97
N ARG A 482 -2.12 36.57 0.61
CA ARG A 482 -1.50 36.83 -0.70
C ARG A 482 -2.34 36.20 -1.82
N PHE A 483 -2.73 34.93 -1.68
CA PHE A 483 -3.58 34.23 -2.64
C PHE A 483 -4.95 34.89 -2.79
N HIS A 484 -5.57 35.30 -1.67
CA HIS A 484 -6.79 36.09 -1.68
C HIS A 484 -6.65 37.37 -2.53
N LYS A 485 -5.56 38.14 -2.35
CA LYS A 485 -5.30 39.38 -3.11
C LYS A 485 -4.80 39.15 -4.53
N LYS A 486 -4.32 37.94 -4.84
CA LYS A 486 -3.66 37.59 -6.10
C LYS A 486 -4.11 36.21 -6.59
N PRO A 487 -5.36 36.09 -7.06
CA PRO A 487 -5.93 34.80 -7.47
C PRO A 487 -5.16 34.13 -8.62
N ALA A 488 -4.44 34.89 -9.45
CA ALA A 488 -3.57 34.32 -10.49
C ALA A 488 -2.36 33.56 -9.91
N GLU A 489 -1.74 34.07 -8.83
CA GLU A 489 -0.65 33.37 -8.14
C GLU A 489 -1.18 32.09 -7.47
N PHE A 490 -2.38 32.17 -6.86
CA PHE A 490 -3.06 31.01 -6.28
C PHE A 490 -3.32 29.91 -7.32
N ALA A 491 -3.88 30.27 -8.48
CA ALA A 491 -4.18 29.31 -9.54
C ALA A 491 -2.92 28.57 -10.02
N VAL A 492 -1.79 29.28 -10.18
CA VAL A 492 -0.51 28.65 -10.55
C VAL A 492 0.00 27.73 -9.45
N ALA A 493 -0.04 28.16 -8.19
CA ALA A 493 0.40 27.35 -7.06
C ALA A 493 -0.43 26.06 -6.94
N PHE A 494 -1.76 26.17 -7.03
CA PHE A 494 -2.66 25.02 -6.96
C PHE A 494 -2.45 24.08 -8.15
N ALA A 495 -2.27 24.59 -9.37
CA ALA A 495 -2.07 23.75 -10.56
C ALA A 495 -0.79 22.88 -10.42
N LYS A 496 0.29 23.48 -9.93
CA LYS A 496 1.56 22.77 -9.71
C LYS A 496 1.47 21.80 -8.53
N ALA A 497 0.87 22.21 -7.41
CA ALA A 497 0.74 21.37 -6.22
C ALA A 497 -0.19 20.18 -6.48
N TRP A 498 -1.29 20.37 -7.23
CA TRP A 498 -2.18 19.29 -7.66
C TRP A 498 -1.46 18.29 -8.59
N TYR A 499 -0.67 18.78 -9.54
CA TYR A 499 0.11 17.91 -10.41
C TYR A 499 1.17 17.12 -9.61
N LYS A 500 1.91 17.78 -8.72
CA LYS A 500 2.85 17.12 -7.81
C LYS A 500 2.16 16.05 -6.96
N LEU A 501 1.07 16.39 -6.29
CA LEU A 501 0.28 15.45 -5.48
C LEU A 501 -0.06 14.18 -6.26
N THR A 502 -0.64 14.35 -7.45
CA THR A 502 -1.18 13.25 -8.23
C THR A 502 -0.10 12.43 -8.94
N HIS A 503 1.14 12.91 -9.03
CA HIS A 503 2.21 12.26 -9.81
C HIS A 503 3.52 11.99 -9.02
N ARG A 504 3.63 12.41 -7.74
CA ARG A 504 4.85 12.30 -6.92
C ARG A 504 5.40 10.88 -6.75
N ASP A 505 4.55 9.87 -6.92
CA ASP A 505 4.89 8.45 -6.79
C ASP A 505 5.06 7.73 -8.15
N MET A 506 5.07 8.49 -9.25
CA MET A 506 5.32 7.94 -10.58
C MET A 506 6.80 7.92 -10.97
N GLY A 507 7.69 8.46 -10.15
CA GLY A 507 9.13 8.55 -10.45
C GLY A 507 9.45 9.42 -11.67
N PRO A 508 10.46 9.06 -12.47
CA PRO A 508 11.01 9.94 -13.50
C PRO A 508 10.07 10.12 -14.70
N VAL A 509 10.28 11.22 -15.42
CA VAL A 509 9.48 11.61 -16.61
C VAL A 509 9.44 10.53 -17.68
N SER A 510 10.46 9.68 -17.78
CA SER A 510 10.46 8.54 -18.72
C SER A 510 9.27 7.60 -18.49
N ARG A 511 8.73 7.49 -17.27
CA ARG A 511 7.55 6.66 -16.98
C ARG A 511 6.21 7.30 -17.34
N LEU A 512 6.19 8.61 -17.58
CA LEU A 512 4.97 9.38 -17.81
C LEU A 512 4.49 9.22 -19.24
N LEU A 513 3.20 8.92 -19.41
CA LEU A 513 2.59 8.63 -20.70
C LEU A 513 1.46 9.61 -21.01
N GLY A 514 1.27 9.89 -22.31
CA GLY A 514 0.17 10.69 -22.82
C GLY A 514 0.61 12.05 -23.37
N PRO A 515 -0.27 12.75 -24.11
CA PRO A 515 0.05 14.00 -24.78
C PRO A 515 0.04 15.24 -23.85
N GLU A 516 -0.42 15.11 -22.61
CA GLU A 516 -0.59 16.22 -21.66
C GLU A 516 0.51 16.27 -20.57
N VAL A 517 1.61 15.54 -20.77
CA VAL A 517 2.76 15.54 -19.84
C VAL A 517 3.48 16.90 -19.94
N PRO A 518 3.55 17.68 -18.84
CA PRO A 518 4.25 18.97 -18.82
C PRO A 518 5.78 18.80 -18.77
N GLU A 519 6.53 19.91 -18.83
CA GLU A 519 7.98 19.85 -18.69
C GLU A 519 8.44 19.23 -17.35
N PRO A 520 9.63 18.58 -17.32
CA PRO A 520 10.15 17.97 -16.09
C PRO A 520 10.23 18.93 -14.91
N GLN A 521 9.70 18.51 -13.76
CA GLN A 521 9.76 19.23 -12.50
C GLN A 521 10.87 18.65 -11.61
N LEU A 522 11.43 19.47 -10.70
CA LEU A 522 12.57 19.05 -9.87
C LEU A 522 12.27 17.81 -9.01
N TRP A 523 11.05 17.70 -8.47
CA TRP A 523 10.60 16.54 -7.66
C TRP A 523 10.45 15.24 -8.46
N GLN A 524 10.55 15.29 -9.79
CA GLN A 524 10.60 14.11 -10.66
C GLN A 524 12.03 13.58 -10.84
N ASP A 525 12.98 14.11 -10.08
CA ASP A 525 14.40 13.76 -10.08
C ASP A 525 15.00 13.63 -11.50
N PRO A 526 14.82 14.64 -12.38
CA PRO A 526 15.15 14.55 -13.79
C PRO A 526 16.64 14.29 -14.03
N VAL A 527 16.94 13.54 -15.08
CA VAL A 527 18.30 13.35 -15.60
C VAL A 527 18.40 13.92 -17.01
N PRO A 528 19.56 14.41 -17.46
CA PRO A 528 19.72 14.89 -18.84
C PRO A 528 19.42 13.78 -19.85
N ALA A 529 18.90 14.16 -21.02
CA ALA A 529 18.77 13.22 -22.13
C ALA A 529 20.16 12.84 -22.68
N VAL A 530 20.27 11.68 -23.32
CA VAL A 530 21.48 11.27 -24.04
C VAL A 530 21.64 12.16 -25.29
N ASP A 531 22.79 12.83 -25.42
CA ASP A 531 23.11 13.75 -26.52
C ASP A 531 24.27 13.26 -27.41
N HIS A 532 24.72 12.02 -27.20
CA HIS A 532 25.85 11.41 -27.91
C HIS A 532 25.55 9.95 -28.31
N PRO A 533 26.25 9.39 -29.31
CA PRO A 533 26.20 7.96 -29.60
C PRO A 533 26.64 7.13 -28.39
N LEU A 534 25.94 6.02 -28.14
CA LEU A 534 26.25 5.12 -27.02
C LEU A 534 27.46 4.22 -27.32
N ILE A 535 28.14 3.80 -26.26
CA ILE A 535 29.17 2.76 -26.32
C ILE A 535 28.59 1.42 -26.80
N ASP A 536 29.36 0.68 -27.61
CA ASP A 536 28.96 -0.66 -28.07
C ASP A 536 29.62 -1.77 -27.25
N GLU A 537 29.37 -3.04 -27.60
CA GLU A 537 29.92 -4.20 -26.90
C GLU A 537 31.46 -4.23 -26.87
N ARG A 538 32.14 -3.73 -27.91
CA ARG A 538 33.61 -3.69 -27.96
C ARG A 538 34.15 -2.64 -27.00
N ASP A 539 33.51 -1.47 -26.98
CA ASP A 539 33.82 -0.39 -26.05
C ASP A 539 33.58 -0.84 -24.60
N VAL A 540 32.46 -1.51 -24.32
CA VAL A 540 32.11 -2.12 -23.02
C VAL A 540 33.19 -3.10 -22.59
N ALA A 541 33.58 -4.06 -23.45
CA ALA A 541 34.61 -5.04 -23.12
C ALA A 541 35.98 -4.38 -22.84
N ALA A 542 36.34 -3.33 -23.59
CA ALA A 542 37.57 -2.57 -23.35
C ALA A 542 37.52 -1.81 -22.01
N LEU A 543 36.41 -1.14 -21.71
CA LEU A 543 36.20 -0.41 -20.46
C LEU A 543 36.24 -1.34 -19.25
N LYS A 544 35.62 -2.53 -19.30
CA LYS A 544 35.71 -3.54 -18.23
C LYS A 544 37.17 -3.91 -17.91
N ARG A 545 37.99 -4.17 -18.93
CA ARG A 545 39.43 -4.45 -18.74
C ARG A 545 40.17 -3.26 -18.11
N THR A 546 39.89 -2.04 -18.56
CA THR A 546 40.49 -0.83 -17.99
C THR A 546 40.09 -0.62 -16.54
N LEU A 547 38.83 -0.88 -16.18
CA LEU A 547 38.34 -0.76 -14.81
C LEU A 547 38.98 -1.80 -13.89
N LEU A 548 39.07 -3.06 -14.31
CA LEU A 548 39.77 -4.11 -13.57
C LEU A 548 41.29 -3.86 -13.44
N GLY A 549 41.88 -3.18 -14.43
CA GLY A 549 43.29 -2.76 -14.41
C GLY A 549 43.57 -1.42 -13.73
N SER A 550 42.56 -0.76 -13.14
CA SER A 550 42.68 0.60 -12.61
C SER A 550 43.34 0.69 -11.22
N GLY A 551 43.56 -0.46 -10.57
CA GLY A 551 44.03 -0.56 -9.18
C GLY A 551 42.91 -0.49 -8.13
N LEU A 552 41.65 -0.35 -8.55
CA LEU A 552 40.48 -0.56 -7.69
C LEU A 552 40.27 -2.06 -7.44
N SER A 553 39.87 -2.41 -6.23
CA SER A 553 39.57 -3.80 -5.85
C SER A 553 38.21 -4.26 -6.39
N ILE A 554 37.89 -5.55 -6.29
CA ILE A 554 36.55 -6.04 -6.62
C ILE A 554 35.55 -5.44 -5.63
N SER A 555 35.90 -5.42 -4.33
CA SER A 555 35.06 -4.83 -3.31
C SER A 555 34.77 -3.34 -3.57
N ASP A 556 35.76 -2.53 -4.00
CA ASP A 556 35.60 -1.10 -4.33
C ASP A 556 34.53 -0.88 -5.41
N LEU A 557 34.60 -1.68 -6.49
CA LEU A 557 33.73 -1.55 -7.65
C LEU A 557 32.31 -2.04 -7.34
N VAL A 558 32.18 -3.16 -6.63
CA VAL A 558 30.88 -3.73 -6.23
C VAL A 558 30.21 -2.86 -5.18
N SER A 559 30.93 -2.39 -4.15
CA SER A 559 30.35 -1.54 -3.09
C SER A 559 29.85 -0.21 -3.66
N THR A 560 30.60 0.43 -4.55
CA THR A 560 30.20 1.70 -5.19
C THR A 560 28.99 1.53 -6.11
N ALA A 561 28.96 0.45 -6.90
CA ALA A 561 27.81 0.14 -7.74
C ALA A 561 26.55 -0.15 -6.92
N TRP A 562 26.70 -0.94 -5.85
CA TRP A 562 25.62 -1.24 -4.91
C TRP A 562 25.12 0.01 -4.19
N ALA A 563 26.01 0.83 -3.64
CA ALA A 563 25.66 2.08 -2.96
C ALA A 563 24.86 3.02 -3.88
N SER A 564 25.19 3.06 -5.17
CA SER A 564 24.48 3.87 -6.17
C SER A 564 23.07 3.30 -6.46
N ALA A 565 23.00 2.03 -6.84
CA ALA A 565 21.75 1.39 -7.25
C ALA A 565 20.77 1.15 -6.09
N SER A 566 21.29 0.81 -4.91
CA SER A 566 20.46 0.43 -3.76
C SER A 566 19.55 1.56 -3.29
N THR A 567 19.87 2.83 -3.56
CA THR A 567 18.99 3.97 -3.24
C THR A 567 17.60 3.87 -3.87
N PHE A 568 17.43 3.05 -4.92
CA PHE A 568 16.14 2.82 -5.54
C PHE A 568 15.10 2.33 -4.54
N ARG A 569 13.86 2.81 -4.70
CA ARG A 569 12.70 2.23 -4.05
C ARG A 569 11.53 2.12 -5.02
N GLY A 570 10.98 0.91 -5.12
CA GLY A 570 9.91 0.53 -5.99
C GLY A 570 8.60 1.21 -5.60
N SER A 571 8.42 1.62 -4.35
CA SER A 571 7.22 2.31 -3.86
C SER A 571 6.86 3.54 -4.70
N ASP A 572 7.79 4.50 -4.84
CA ASP A 572 7.62 5.74 -5.60
C ASP A 572 8.57 5.90 -6.81
N LYS A 573 9.34 4.85 -7.12
CA LYS A 573 10.27 4.76 -8.26
C LYS A 573 11.38 5.83 -8.23
N ARG A 574 11.73 6.32 -7.04
CA ARG A 574 12.86 7.24 -6.82
C ARG A 574 14.16 6.50 -6.54
N GLY A 575 15.29 7.20 -6.65
CA GLY A 575 16.63 6.65 -6.47
C GLY A 575 17.11 5.81 -7.66
N GLY A 576 18.18 5.05 -7.45
CA GLY A 576 18.84 4.23 -8.47
C GLY A 576 20.16 4.81 -8.97
N ALA A 577 20.80 4.08 -9.89
CA ALA A 577 22.14 4.39 -10.38
C ALA A 577 22.16 5.43 -11.53
N ASN A 578 21.07 5.59 -12.27
CA ASN A 578 20.91 6.59 -13.30
C ASN A 578 20.95 8.00 -12.71
N GLY A 579 21.58 8.94 -13.42
CA GLY A 579 21.94 10.24 -12.88
C GLY A 579 23.27 10.23 -12.13
N GLY A 580 23.80 9.07 -11.72
CA GLY A 580 25.07 8.94 -10.99
C GLY A 580 25.09 9.75 -9.70
N ARG A 581 23.95 9.88 -9.03
CA ARG A 581 23.73 10.83 -7.92
C ARG A 581 24.55 10.53 -6.67
N ILE A 582 25.13 9.33 -6.55
CA ILE A 582 26.09 9.00 -5.49
C ILE A 582 27.27 9.98 -5.40
N ARG A 583 27.62 10.65 -6.50
CA ARG A 583 28.68 11.68 -6.52
C ARG A 583 28.23 13.09 -6.13
N LEU A 584 26.94 13.29 -5.86
CA LEU A 584 26.31 14.59 -5.57
C LEU A 584 25.85 14.64 -4.11
N ALA A 585 25.61 15.85 -3.60
CA ALA A 585 24.99 16.00 -2.28
C ALA A 585 23.49 15.61 -2.36
N PRO A 586 22.95 14.92 -1.34
CA PRO A 586 23.62 14.53 -0.09
C PRO A 586 24.37 13.18 -0.14
N GLN A 587 24.14 12.34 -1.15
CA GLN A 587 24.60 10.94 -1.17
C GLN A 587 26.11 10.76 -1.00
N LYS A 588 26.91 11.67 -1.56
CA LYS A 588 28.38 11.62 -1.45
C LYS A 588 28.89 11.80 -0.02
N ASP A 589 28.06 12.38 0.85
CA ASP A 589 28.40 12.75 2.22
C ASP A 589 27.75 11.81 3.26
N TRP A 590 26.96 10.80 2.82
CA TRP A 590 26.33 9.83 3.72
C TRP A 590 27.34 8.92 4.40
N GLU A 591 27.15 8.68 5.70
CA GLU A 591 28.05 7.83 6.50
C GLU A 591 28.17 6.42 5.93
N VAL A 592 27.04 5.82 5.54
CA VAL A 592 26.96 4.49 4.92
C VAL A 592 27.76 4.36 3.62
N ASN A 593 28.06 5.48 2.94
CA ASN A 593 28.80 5.49 1.70
C ASN A 593 30.30 5.74 1.88
N GLU A 594 30.78 5.79 3.12
CA GLU A 594 32.21 5.93 3.46
C GLU A 594 32.88 7.05 2.63
N PRO A 595 32.53 8.34 2.86
CA PRO A 595 32.82 9.43 1.93
C PRO A 595 34.28 9.55 1.48
N ALA A 596 35.23 9.20 2.34
CA ALA A 596 36.66 9.17 2.00
C ALA A 596 36.99 8.08 0.95
N GLU A 597 36.49 6.86 1.13
CA GLU A 597 36.69 5.75 0.19
C GLU A 597 35.92 5.99 -1.10
N LEU A 598 34.65 6.41 -1.01
CA LEU A 598 33.86 6.76 -2.20
C LEU A 598 34.55 7.85 -3.03
N THR A 599 35.11 8.89 -2.39
CA THR A 599 35.86 9.95 -3.10
C THR A 599 37.06 9.38 -3.85
N ARG A 600 37.82 8.45 -3.25
CA ARG A 600 38.96 7.77 -3.90
C ARG A 600 38.51 6.97 -5.13
N VAL A 601 37.43 6.19 -5.00
CA VAL A 601 36.89 5.37 -6.10
C VAL A 601 36.39 6.26 -7.23
N LEU A 602 35.55 7.25 -6.93
CA LEU A 602 35.00 8.18 -7.92
C LEU A 602 36.09 8.98 -8.65
N ALA A 603 37.16 9.40 -7.97
CA ALA A 603 38.29 10.06 -8.62
C ALA A 603 38.99 9.16 -9.65
N THR A 604 39.04 7.85 -9.39
CA THR A 604 39.62 6.87 -10.32
C THR A 604 38.71 6.62 -11.51
N LEU A 605 37.40 6.43 -11.26
CA LEU A 605 36.40 6.32 -12.32
C LEU A 605 36.37 7.58 -13.21
N ALA A 606 36.54 8.77 -12.63
CA ALA A 606 36.59 10.02 -13.37
C ALA A 606 37.79 10.09 -14.32
N ARG A 607 38.96 9.59 -13.91
CA ARG A 607 40.13 9.48 -14.80
C ARG A 607 39.87 8.53 -15.96
N VAL A 608 39.24 7.38 -15.70
CA VAL A 608 38.84 6.43 -16.76
C VAL A 608 37.84 7.07 -17.73
N GLN A 609 36.83 7.76 -17.20
CA GLN A 609 35.85 8.48 -18.00
C GLN A 609 36.49 9.53 -18.92
N GLN A 610 37.35 10.38 -18.35
CA GLN A 610 38.03 11.45 -19.07
C GLN A 610 38.95 10.88 -20.15
N ALA A 611 39.72 9.84 -19.84
CA ALA A 611 40.61 9.19 -20.79
C ALA A 611 39.85 8.56 -21.95
N PHE A 612 38.74 7.86 -21.67
CA PHE A 612 37.87 7.31 -22.72
C PHE A 612 37.30 8.44 -23.59
N ASN A 613 36.59 9.40 -22.98
CA ASN A 613 35.87 10.45 -23.70
C ASN A 613 36.81 11.36 -24.52
N ALA A 614 37.99 11.71 -24.01
CA ALA A 614 38.97 12.53 -24.73
C ALA A 614 39.67 11.75 -25.86
N GLY A 615 39.75 10.42 -25.75
CA GLY A 615 40.36 9.55 -26.76
C GLY A 615 39.44 9.18 -27.93
N ARG A 616 38.15 9.56 -27.90
CA ARG A 616 37.18 9.23 -28.96
C ARG A 616 37.17 10.29 -30.06
N THR A 617 37.22 9.83 -31.31
CA THR A 617 37.02 10.65 -32.52
C THR A 617 35.68 10.37 -33.20
N ASP A 618 34.97 9.33 -32.80
CA ASP A 618 33.68 8.91 -33.35
C ASP A 618 32.47 9.50 -32.58
N GLY A 619 32.74 10.42 -31.65
CA GLY A 619 31.72 11.14 -30.88
C GLY A 619 31.09 10.33 -29.74
N LYS A 620 31.40 9.04 -29.59
CA LYS A 620 30.91 8.24 -28.46
C LYS A 620 31.45 8.79 -27.14
N ARG A 621 30.63 8.67 -26.09
CA ARG A 621 31.02 9.01 -24.71
C ARG A 621 30.44 7.98 -23.74
N VAL A 622 31.04 7.92 -22.56
CA VAL A 622 30.53 7.15 -21.42
C VAL A 622 30.25 8.09 -20.24
N SER A 623 29.12 7.88 -19.56
CA SER A 623 28.73 8.61 -18.35
C SER A 623 29.38 8.01 -17.10
N MET A 624 29.45 8.79 -16.03
CA MET A 624 29.89 8.30 -14.72
C MET A 624 28.91 7.26 -14.19
N ALA A 625 27.61 7.51 -14.37
CA ALA A 625 26.55 6.58 -14.01
C ALA A 625 26.74 5.19 -14.66
N ASP A 626 27.06 5.13 -15.96
CA ASP A 626 27.36 3.86 -16.63
C ASP A 626 28.68 3.25 -16.16
N LEU A 627 29.74 4.03 -15.94
CA LEU A 627 31.01 3.49 -15.44
C LEU A 627 30.91 2.87 -14.05
N ILE A 628 30.10 3.44 -13.16
CA ILE A 628 29.85 2.87 -11.83
C ILE A 628 29.22 1.48 -11.96
N VAL A 629 28.14 1.37 -12.73
CA VAL A 629 27.43 0.08 -12.93
C VAL A 629 28.28 -0.92 -13.72
N LEU A 630 28.99 -0.45 -14.75
CA LEU A 630 29.88 -1.28 -15.56
C LEU A 630 31.06 -1.82 -14.75
N GLY A 631 31.61 -1.00 -13.84
CA GLY A 631 32.67 -1.40 -12.91
C GLY A 631 32.20 -2.53 -11.99
N GLY A 632 31.03 -2.38 -11.38
CA GLY A 632 30.43 -3.44 -10.57
C GLY A 632 30.17 -4.73 -11.37
N ALA A 633 29.65 -4.62 -12.60
CA ALA A 633 29.46 -5.78 -13.48
C ALA A 633 30.78 -6.50 -13.81
N ALA A 634 31.83 -5.74 -14.17
CA ALA A 634 33.15 -6.30 -14.44
C ALA A 634 33.74 -7.02 -13.21
N ALA A 635 33.56 -6.44 -12.03
CA ALA A 635 34.05 -6.99 -10.77
C ALA A 635 33.32 -8.29 -10.39
N VAL A 636 32.01 -8.38 -10.62
CA VAL A 636 31.23 -9.61 -10.43
C VAL A 636 31.67 -10.71 -11.41
N GLU A 637 31.89 -10.39 -12.68
CA GLU A 637 32.42 -11.34 -13.68
C GLU A 637 33.80 -11.89 -13.26
N GLU A 638 34.71 -11.01 -12.83
CA GLU A 638 36.03 -11.43 -12.36
C GLU A 638 35.94 -12.27 -11.07
N ALA A 639 35.05 -11.91 -10.13
CA ALA A 639 34.85 -12.68 -8.90
C ALA A 639 34.28 -14.08 -9.18
N ALA A 640 33.36 -14.21 -10.13
CA ALA A 640 32.83 -15.50 -10.58
C ALA A 640 33.90 -16.34 -11.28
N LYS A 641 34.74 -15.70 -12.11
CA LYS A 641 35.87 -16.36 -12.78
C LYS A 641 36.89 -16.90 -11.78
N ARG A 642 37.20 -16.15 -10.70
CA ARG A 642 38.04 -16.63 -9.59
C ARG A 642 37.44 -17.85 -8.88
N ALA A 643 36.12 -17.98 -8.88
CA ALA A 643 35.41 -19.14 -8.35
C ALA A 643 35.32 -20.32 -9.35
N GLY A 644 35.82 -20.15 -10.57
CA GLY A 644 35.80 -21.19 -11.62
C GLY A 644 34.61 -21.12 -12.57
N HIS A 645 33.81 -20.05 -12.52
CA HIS A 645 32.62 -19.87 -13.36
C HIS A 645 32.87 -18.78 -14.42
N ASP A 646 32.74 -19.13 -15.69
CA ASP A 646 32.80 -18.16 -16.80
C ASP A 646 31.39 -17.66 -17.10
N VAL A 647 31.05 -16.48 -16.58
CA VAL A 647 29.72 -15.87 -16.72
C VAL A 647 29.84 -14.44 -17.24
N ALA A 648 28.84 -14.02 -18.00
CA ALA A 648 28.67 -12.63 -18.40
C ALA A 648 27.58 -11.99 -17.54
N VAL A 649 27.85 -10.79 -17.00
CA VAL A 649 26.88 -9.95 -16.32
C VAL A 649 26.29 -8.99 -17.35
N PRO A 650 24.99 -9.11 -17.68
CA PRO A 650 24.35 -8.23 -18.64
C PRO A 650 24.49 -6.76 -18.26
N PHE A 651 24.91 -5.94 -19.22
CA PHE A 651 25.06 -4.50 -19.07
C PHE A 651 24.42 -3.80 -20.27
N THR A 652 23.58 -2.81 -19.99
CA THR A 652 22.98 -1.93 -21.01
C THR A 652 23.44 -0.50 -20.74
N ALA A 653 24.13 0.12 -21.70
CA ALA A 653 24.54 1.53 -21.61
C ALA A 653 23.33 2.47 -21.73
N GLY A 654 23.56 3.76 -21.46
CA GLY A 654 22.58 4.83 -21.66
C GLY A 654 22.17 5.59 -20.40
N ARG A 655 22.75 5.27 -19.24
CA ARG A 655 22.57 6.13 -18.06
C ARG A 655 23.23 7.48 -18.31
N THR A 656 22.67 8.55 -17.76
CA THR A 656 23.21 9.92 -17.89
C THR A 656 23.61 10.48 -16.53
N ASP A 657 24.34 11.59 -16.56
CA ASP A 657 24.93 12.22 -15.38
C ASP A 657 24.11 13.44 -14.94
N ALA A 658 23.33 13.32 -13.87
CA ALA A 658 22.56 14.41 -13.28
C ALA A 658 23.49 15.50 -12.72
N THR A 659 23.01 16.72 -12.60
CA THR A 659 23.75 17.82 -11.95
C THR A 659 23.19 18.09 -10.55
N GLN A 660 23.92 18.85 -9.73
CA GLN A 660 23.40 19.26 -8.43
C GLN A 660 22.14 20.13 -8.57
N ALA A 661 22.03 20.94 -9.62
CA ALA A 661 20.84 21.75 -9.89
C ALA A 661 19.58 20.91 -10.22
N LEU A 662 19.78 19.65 -10.66
CA LEU A 662 18.71 18.67 -10.90
C LEU A 662 18.55 17.68 -9.72
N THR A 663 19.13 18.00 -8.56
CA THR A 663 19.15 17.12 -7.38
C THR A 663 18.85 17.97 -6.14
N ASP A 664 17.59 17.92 -5.71
CA ASP A 664 17.15 18.58 -4.49
C ASP A 664 17.68 17.84 -3.25
N VAL A 665 18.47 18.54 -2.44
CA VAL A 665 19.18 17.95 -1.30
C VAL A 665 18.21 17.43 -0.25
N GLU A 666 17.16 18.19 0.07
CA GLU A 666 16.18 17.82 1.09
C GLU A 666 15.36 16.61 0.65
N SER A 667 14.90 16.59 -0.61
CA SER A 667 14.17 15.47 -1.19
C SER A 667 15.01 14.18 -1.31
N PHE A 668 16.33 14.26 -1.48
CA PHE A 668 17.19 13.07 -1.49
C PHE A 668 17.61 12.61 -0.10
N ALA A 669 17.60 13.47 0.92
CA ALA A 669 17.97 13.11 2.29
C ALA A 669 17.10 11.98 2.87
N VAL A 670 15.81 11.91 2.50
CA VAL A 670 14.91 10.83 2.93
C VAL A 670 15.24 9.46 2.33
N LEU A 671 16.15 9.39 1.36
CA LEU A 671 16.63 8.13 0.78
C LEU A 671 17.88 7.60 1.50
N GLU A 672 18.44 8.33 2.47
CA GLU A 672 19.58 7.88 3.25
C GLU A 672 19.17 6.68 4.11
N PRO A 673 19.77 5.49 3.91
CA PRO A 673 19.41 4.33 4.69
C PRO A 673 19.97 4.43 6.11
N THR A 674 19.11 4.27 7.12
CA THR A 674 19.55 4.10 8.52
C THR A 674 20.06 2.68 8.79
N SER A 675 19.82 1.74 7.88
CA SER A 675 20.43 0.42 7.86
C SER A 675 20.54 -0.08 6.41
N ASP A 676 21.63 -0.77 6.10
CA ASP A 676 21.85 -1.45 4.83
C ASP A 676 22.35 -2.86 5.12
N GLY A 677 21.42 -3.81 5.24
CA GLY A 677 21.76 -5.21 5.51
C GLY A 677 22.60 -5.88 4.41
N PHE A 678 22.58 -5.35 3.18
CA PHE A 678 23.41 -5.86 2.09
C PHE A 678 24.88 -5.46 2.25
N ARG A 679 25.14 -4.31 2.87
CA ARG A 679 26.47 -3.84 3.30
C ARG A 679 26.72 -4.01 4.80
N ASN A 680 25.88 -4.76 5.50
CA ASN A 680 25.99 -5.00 6.95
C ASN A 680 26.18 -3.72 7.79
N TYR A 681 25.53 -2.62 7.39
CA TYR A 681 25.58 -1.33 8.06
C TYR A 681 24.32 -1.08 8.89
N THR A 682 24.51 -0.52 10.08
CA THR A 682 23.43 -0.11 10.98
C THR A 682 23.82 1.20 11.64
N ALA A 683 23.00 2.23 11.48
CA ALA A 683 23.18 3.51 12.16
C ALA A 683 23.01 3.36 13.68
N ARG A 684 23.45 4.36 14.45
CA ARG A 684 23.42 4.33 15.92
C ARG A 684 22.02 4.19 16.55
N LYS A 685 20.97 4.51 15.79
CA LYS A 685 19.57 4.40 16.23
C LYS A 685 18.77 3.71 15.14
N ILE A 686 18.13 2.61 15.53
CA ILE A 686 17.14 1.88 14.73
C ILE A 686 15.85 1.77 15.54
N ASP A 687 14.72 1.73 14.84
CA ASP A 687 13.37 1.64 15.41
C ASP A 687 12.86 0.20 15.52
N ARG A 688 13.49 -0.74 14.80
CA ARG A 688 13.19 -2.19 14.79
C ARG A 688 14.42 -3.03 14.52
N ARG A 689 14.28 -4.37 14.52
CA ARG A 689 15.42 -5.30 14.37
C ARG A 689 16.03 -5.20 12.96
N GLU A 690 17.34 -5.44 12.84
CA GLU A 690 18.07 -5.30 11.59
C GLU A 690 17.53 -6.22 10.47
N GLU A 691 17.08 -7.43 10.81
CA GLU A 691 16.48 -8.35 9.86
C GLU A 691 15.11 -7.88 9.32
N GLU A 692 14.37 -7.08 10.10
CA GLU A 692 13.13 -6.45 9.63
C GLU A 692 13.45 -5.32 8.65
N LEU A 693 14.47 -4.52 8.95
CA LEU A 693 14.97 -3.47 8.05
C LEU A 693 15.52 -4.05 6.74
N LEU A 694 16.21 -5.20 6.78
CA LEU A 694 16.64 -5.92 5.58
C LEU A 694 15.43 -6.30 4.70
N VAL A 695 14.40 -6.90 5.29
CA VAL A 695 13.20 -7.35 4.55
C VAL A 695 12.43 -6.15 3.98
N ASP A 696 12.27 -5.08 4.75
CA ASP A 696 11.67 -3.83 4.28
C ASP A 696 12.46 -3.25 3.09
N ARG A 697 13.79 -3.20 3.20
CA ARG A 697 14.67 -2.74 2.13
C ARG A 697 14.62 -3.62 0.88
N ALA A 698 14.60 -4.95 1.06
CA ALA A 698 14.46 -5.89 -0.04
C ALA A 698 13.12 -5.71 -0.78
N GLN A 699 12.05 -5.43 -0.05
CA GLN A 699 10.75 -5.13 -0.65
C GLN A 699 10.81 -3.86 -1.50
N LEU A 700 11.43 -2.79 -1.00
CA LEU A 700 11.66 -1.56 -1.77
C LEU A 700 12.54 -1.81 -3.01
N LEU A 701 13.47 -2.76 -2.98
CA LEU A 701 14.26 -3.16 -4.16
C LEU A 701 13.51 -4.14 -5.08
N THR A 702 12.22 -4.36 -4.85
CA THR A 702 11.36 -5.28 -5.62
C THR A 702 11.86 -6.73 -5.60
N LEU A 703 12.63 -7.11 -4.57
CA LEU A 703 13.22 -8.43 -4.45
C LEU A 703 12.22 -9.43 -3.87
N THR A 704 12.34 -10.67 -4.31
CA THR A 704 11.76 -11.85 -3.67
C THR A 704 12.68 -12.34 -2.54
N ALA A 705 12.17 -13.21 -1.66
CA ALA A 705 13.00 -13.80 -0.60
C ALA A 705 14.23 -14.57 -1.14
N PRO A 706 14.14 -15.37 -2.23
CA PRO A 706 15.32 -15.99 -2.84
C PRO A 706 16.33 -14.99 -3.40
N GLU A 707 15.89 -13.95 -4.11
CA GLU A 707 16.77 -12.92 -4.65
C GLU A 707 17.49 -12.13 -3.55
N MET A 708 16.77 -11.76 -2.48
CA MET A 708 17.38 -11.14 -1.29
C MET A 708 18.43 -12.06 -0.68
N THR A 709 18.11 -13.34 -0.52
CA THR A 709 19.00 -14.34 0.10
C THR A 709 20.30 -14.47 -0.69
N VAL A 710 20.21 -14.73 -2.00
CA VAL A 710 21.41 -14.92 -2.84
C VAL A 710 22.27 -13.66 -2.89
N LEU A 711 21.65 -12.48 -2.92
CA LEU A 711 22.37 -11.20 -2.88
C LEU A 711 23.13 -11.03 -1.57
N VAL A 712 22.51 -11.24 -0.40
CA VAL A 712 23.22 -11.13 0.89
C VAL A 712 24.41 -12.09 0.92
N GLY A 713 24.22 -13.37 0.57
CA GLY A 713 25.31 -14.35 0.58
C GLY A 713 26.48 -13.98 -0.34
N GLY A 714 26.19 -13.52 -1.56
CA GLY A 714 27.22 -13.09 -2.51
C GLY A 714 27.93 -11.80 -2.10
N LEU A 715 27.20 -10.80 -1.63
CA LEU A 715 27.79 -9.52 -1.21
C LEU A 715 28.69 -9.69 0.02
N ARG A 716 28.41 -10.66 0.91
CA ARG A 716 29.31 -11.02 2.01
C ARG A 716 30.65 -11.58 1.53
N VAL A 717 30.65 -12.54 0.60
CA VAL A 717 31.92 -13.12 0.09
C VAL A 717 32.69 -12.14 -0.80
N LEU A 718 31.99 -11.17 -1.41
CA LEU A 718 32.61 -10.05 -2.12
C LEU A 718 33.16 -8.97 -1.17
N GLY A 719 32.85 -9.04 0.13
CA GLY A 719 33.45 -8.19 1.16
C GLY A 719 33.09 -6.71 1.04
N ILE A 720 31.83 -6.39 0.75
CA ILE A 720 31.39 -5.00 0.54
C ILE A 720 30.77 -4.33 1.77
N ASN A 721 31.06 -4.82 2.98
CA ASN A 721 30.49 -4.24 4.18
C ASN A 721 30.89 -2.77 4.32
N ALA A 722 29.94 -1.91 4.68
CA ALA A 722 30.19 -0.51 4.97
C ALA A 722 30.54 -0.38 6.46
N ASP A 723 31.79 0.00 6.74
CA ASP A 723 32.41 0.32 8.02
C ASP A 723 33.88 -0.12 7.99
N SER A 724 34.66 0.34 8.97
CA SER A 724 36.06 -0.04 9.11
C SER A 724 36.30 -1.00 10.29
N GLY A 725 37.49 -1.60 10.33
CA GLY A 725 37.93 -2.40 11.48
C GLY A 725 37.19 -3.74 11.62
N PRO A 726 36.82 -4.16 12.84
CA PRO A 726 36.18 -5.46 13.08
C PRO A 726 34.79 -5.60 12.43
N GLN A 727 34.05 -4.49 12.25
CA GLN A 727 32.71 -4.49 11.65
C GLN A 727 32.75 -4.84 10.16
N ALA A 728 33.81 -4.47 9.45
CA ALA A 728 34.04 -4.83 8.06
C ALA A 728 34.07 -6.36 7.82
N LYS A 729 34.26 -7.17 8.87
CA LYS A 729 34.34 -8.64 8.80
C LYS A 729 33.03 -9.36 9.15
N LEU A 730 31.99 -8.64 9.58
CA LEU A 730 30.71 -9.25 9.98
C LEU A 730 30.08 -10.01 8.80
N GLY A 731 29.77 -11.28 8.99
CA GLY A 731 29.11 -12.08 7.96
C GLY A 731 30.02 -12.59 6.85
N VAL A 732 31.31 -12.20 6.81
CA VAL A 732 32.26 -12.61 5.76
C VAL A 732 32.75 -14.03 6.03
N PHE A 733 31.86 -15.02 5.91
CA PHE A 733 32.15 -16.43 6.20
C PHE A 733 32.84 -17.10 5.01
N THR A 734 34.01 -16.59 4.65
CA THR A 734 34.88 -17.17 3.62
C THR A 734 36.34 -16.91 3.95
N LYS A 735 37.22 -17.78 3.44
CA LYS A 735 38.68 -17.57 3.46
C LYS A 735 39.20 -17.02 2.13
N ARG A 736 38.33 -16.83 1.14
CA ARG A 736 38.62 -16.36 -0.21
C ARG A 736 37.75 -15.14 -0.53
N PRO A 737 37.92 -14.01 0.18
CA PRO A 737 37.17 -12.79 -0.15
C PRO A 737 37.41 -12.40 -1.61
N GLU A 738 36.45 -11.68 -2.19
CA GLU A 738 36.43 -11.33 -3.62
C GLU A 738 36.36 -12.52 -4.58
N THR A 739 35.86 -13.67 -4.12
CA THR A 739 35.61 -14.86 -4.93
C THR A 739 34.15 -15.28 -4.77
N LEU A 740 33.35 -15.17 -5.83
CA LEU A 740 31.90 -15.33 -5.76
C LEU A 740 31.52 -16.80 -5.60
N THR A 741 31.36 -17.22 -4.34
CA THR A 741 31.10 -18.61 -3.93
C THR A 741 29.94 -18.66 -2.95
N ASN A 742 29.34 -19.83 -2.78
CA ASN A 742 28.32 -20.09 -1.78
C ASN A 742 28.87 -20.29 -0.35
N ASP A 743 30.15 -19.93 -0.11
CA ASP A 743 30.86 -20.12 1.17
C ASP A 743 30.07 -19.55 2.37
N PHE A 744 29.36 -18.43 2.19
CA PHE A 744 28.52 -17.83 3.23
C PHE A 744 27.52 -18.84 3.80
N PHE A 745 26.74 -19.51 2.94
CA PHE A 745 25.71 -20.45 3.37
C PHE A 745 26.29 -21.75 3.90
N VAL A 746 27.33 -22.27 3.26
CA VAL A 746 28.03 -23.49 3.69
C VAL A 746 28.56 -23.31 5.12
N ASN A 747 29.22 -22.19 5.41
CA ASN A 747 29.79 -21.93 6.72
C ASN A 747 28.75 -21.49 7.77
N LEU A 748 27.66 -20.83 7.36
CA LEU A 748 26.56 -20.49 8.26
C LEU A 748 25.85 -21.73 8.82
N LEU A 749 25.65 -22.75 7.96
CA LEU A 749 24.94 -23.98 8.30
C LEU A 749 25.85 -25.12 8.81
N ASP A 750 27.16 -24.89 8.88
CA ASP A 750 28.13 -25.84 9.46
C ASP A 750 27.89 -26.04 10.97
N MET A 751 27.46 -27.24 11.35
CA MET A 751 27.20 -27.63 12.74
C MET A 751 28.46 -27.76 13.60
N GLY A 752 29.65 -27.76 12.98
CA GLY A 752 30.92 -27.58 13.68
C GLY A 752 31.07 -26.18 14.30
N THR A 753 30.23 -25.22 13.91
CA THR A 753 30.20 -23.86 14.47
C THR A 753 29.02 -23.71 15.44
N GLU A 754 29.29 -23.16 16.63
CA GLU A 754 28.27 -22.74 17.59
C GLU A 754 28.18 -21.21 17.62
N TRP A 755 26.99 -20.66 17.43
CA TRP A 755 26.74 -19.21 17.47
C TRP A 755 26.37 -18.75 18.89
N ARG A 756 27.04 -17.70 19.37
CA ARG A 756 26.76 -17.05 20.66
C ARG A 756 26.74 -15.53 20.49
N LYS A 757 26.03 -14.82 21.37
CA LYS A 757 26.18 -13.36 21.47
C LYS A 757 27.63 -13.03 21.80
N SER A 758 28.17 -12.00 21.17
CA SER A 758 29.52 -11.52 21.47
C SER A 758 29.54 -10.88 22.86
N PRO A 759 30.58 -11.11 23.68
CA PRO A 759 30.75 -10.43 24.96
C PRO A 759 31.06 -8.93 24.80
N VAL A 760 31.38 -8.46 23.59
CA VAL A 760 31.69 -7.04 23.31
C VAL A 760 30.42 -6.22 23.07
N CYS A 761 29.43 -6.81 22.41
CA CYS A 761 28.19 -6.13 22.03
C CYS A 761 27.07 -7.15 21.81
N ASP A 762 25.92 -6.96 22.47
CA ASP A 762 24.76 -7.86 22.38
C ASP A 762 24.09 -7.88 20.98
N HIS A 763 24.46 -6.95 20.10
CA HIS A 763 24.02 -6.88 18.71
C HIS A 763 24.90 -7.69 17.74
N PHE A 764 26.09 -8.11 18.17
CA PHE A 764 27.00 -8.94 17.39
C PHE A 764 27.07 -10.36 17.93
N PHE A 765 27.47 -11.28 17.06
CA PHE A 765 27.54 -12.70 17.35
C PHE A 765 28.90 -13.26 16.96
N GLU A 766 29.34 -14.27 17.70
CA GLU A 766 30.55 -15.02 17.44
C GLU A 766 30.17 -16.46 17.07
N GLY A 767 30.63 -16.90 15.90
CA GLY A 767 30.62 -18.31 15.51
C GLY A 767 31.90 -18.95 16.00
N ARG A 768 31.79 -19.83 17.00
CA ARG A 768 32.93 -20.51 17.63
C ARG A 768 33.02 -21.96 17.19
N ASP A 769 34.22 -22.45 17.00
CA ASP A 769 34.44 -23.88 16.78
C ASP A 769 33.93 -24.69 17.98
N ARG A 770 33.08 -25.70 17.76
CA ARG A 770 32.54 -26.51 18.86
C ARG A 770 33.58 -27.32 19.60
N ALA A 771 34.68 -27.70 18.94
CA ALA A 771 35.70 -28.56 19.52
C ALA A 771 36.74 -27.75 20.31
N SER A 772 37.25 -26.65 19.74
CA SER A 772 38.26 -25.82 20.40
C SER A 772 37.71 -24.64 21.20
N GLY A 773 36.51 -24.15 20.83
CA GLY A 773 35.93 -22.92 21.39
C GLY A 773 36.45 -21.63 20.74
N ASP A 774 37.37 -21.72 19.78
CA ASP A 774 37.98 -20.55 19.12
C ASP A 774 36.97 -19.81 18.25
N VAL A 775 37.07 -18.48 18.19
CA VAL A 775 36.23 -17.67 17.30
C VAL A 775 36.65 -17.91 15.85
N LYS A 776 35.75 -18.49 15.06
CA LYS A 776 35.90 -18.67 13.60
C LYS A 776 35.38 -17.46 12.84
N TRP A 777 34.21 -16.96 13.25
CA TRP A 777 33.45 -15.95 12.50
C TRP A 777 32.81 -14.92 13.43
N THR A 778 32.52 -13.73 12.90
CA THR A 778 31.68 -12.71 13.54
C THR A 778 30.51 -12.36 12.64
N ALA A 779 29.36 -12.02 13.21
CA ALA A 779 28.12 -11.84 12.47
C ALA A 779 27.20 -10.79 13.11
N SER A 780 26.30 -10.21 12.31
CA SER A 780 25.15 -9.42 12.76
C SER A 780 23.87 -10.27 12.73
N ARG A 781 22.73 -9.65 13.07
CA ARG A 781 21.43 -10.34 12.95
C ARG A 781 21.05 -10.59 11.50
N VAL A 782 21.44 -9.67 10.61
CA VAL A 782 21.22 -9.76 9.17
C VAL A 782 21.86 -11.02 8.58
N ASP A 783 22.99 -11.46 9.14
CA ASP A 783 23.67 -12.67 8.69
C ASP A 783 22.98 -13.93 9.23
N LEU A 784 22.69 -13.95 10.54
CA LEU A 784 22.19 -15.15 11.22
C LEU A 784 20.71 -15.43 10.96
N VAL A 785 19.93 -14.45 10.48
CA VAL A 785 18.51 -14.66 10.17
C VAL A 785 18.31 -15.77 9.13
N PHE A 786 19.25 -15.93 8.18
CA PHE A 786 19.24 -16.98 7.17
C PHE A 786 19.53 -18.38 7.73
N GLY A 787 20.05 -18.49 8.96
CA GLY A 787 20.18 -19.77 9.68
C GLY A 787 19.05 -20.05 10.66
N SER A 788 18.17 -19.06 10.89
CA SER A 788 17.19 -19.03 11.98
C SER A 788 15.73 -19.05 11.49
N ASN A 789 15.33 -18.10 10.63
CA ASN A 789 13.98 -18.06 10.09
C ASN A 789 13.75 -19.30 9.20
N SER A 790 12.68 -20.05 9.42
CA SER A 790 12.48 -21.35 8.75
C SER A 790 12.38 -21.27 7.23
N GLN A 791 11.80 -20.20 6.68
CA GLN A 791 11.69 -20.01 5.23
C GLN A 791 13.04 -19.56 4.63
N LEU A 792 13.71 -18.58 5.25
CA LEU A 792 15.03 -18.14 4.79
C LEU A 792 16.07 -19.26 4.91
N ARG A 793 16.00 -20.07 5.96
CA ARG A 793 16.85 -21.24 6.14
C ARG A 793 16.64 -22.28 5.05
N ALA A 794 15.40 -22.57 4.67
CA ALA A 794 15.13 -23.49 3.57
C ALA A 794 15.73 -22.99 2.24
N ILE A 795 15.73 -21.68 2.00
CA ILE A 795 16.40 -21.07 0.84
C ILE A 795 17.94 -21.17 0.98
N ALA A 796 18.48 -20.90 2.17
CA ALA A 796 19.92 -21.02 2.44
C ALA A 796 20.43 -22.46 2.25
N GLU A 797 19.62 -23.48 2.61
CA GLU A 797 19.93 -24.90 2.42
C GLU A 797 20.08 -25.25 0.92
N VAL A 798 19.27 -24.63 0.04
CA VAL A 798 19.46 -24.77 -1.42
C VAL A 798 20.83 -24.24 -1.83
N TYR A 799 21.21 -23.04 -1.39
CA TYR A 799 22.50 -22.46 -1.78
C TYR A 799 23.71 -23.08 -1.05
N ALA A 800 23.53 -23.71 0.11
CA ALA A 800 24.59 -24.43 0.82
C ALA A 800 24.85 -25.84 0.26
N SER A 801 23.97 -26.35 -0.60
CA SER A 801 24.09 -27.70 -1.16
C SER A 801 25.34 -27.83 -2.04
N ALA A 802 25.94 -29.02 -2.05
CA ALA A 802 27.22 -29.26 -2.71
C ALA A 802 27.20 -29.05 -4.24
N ASP A 803 26.03 -29.15 -4.87
CA ASP A 803 25.76 -28.94 -6.29
C ASP A 803 25.29 -27.52 -6.62
N ALA A 804 25.22 -26.62 -5.62
CA ALA A 804 24.63 -25.30 -5.79
C ALA A 804 25.57 -24.25 -6.38
N GLY A 805 26.85 -24.54 -6.62
CA GLY A 805 27.84 -23.55 -7.07
C GLY A 805 27.41 -22.77 -8.32
N ASP A 806 27.07 -23.48 -9.40
CA ASP A 806 26.60 -22.88 -10.66
C ASP A 806 25.27 -22.12 -10.48
N LYS A 807 24.34 -22.70 -9.72
CA LYS A 807 23.04 -22.08 -9.43
C LYS A 807 23.22 -20.78 -8.64
N PHE A 808 24.07 -20.78 -7.62
CA PHE A 808 24.33 -19.62 -6.78
C PHE A 808 24.90 -18.46 -7.60
N VAL A 809 25.90 -18.72 -8.46
CA VAL A 809 26.47 -17.68 -9.32
C VAL A 809 25.43 -17.16 -10.31
N THR A 810 24.66 -18.06 -10.94
CA THR A 810 23.63 -17.66 -11.92
C THR A 810 22.54 -16.80 -11.28
N ASP A 811 22.00 -17.22 -10.13
CA ASP A 811 20.96 -16.50 -9.41
C ASP A 811 21.49 -15.17 -8.84
N PHE A 812 22.75 -15.13 -8.36
CA PHE A 812 23.39 -13.90 -7.92
C PHE A 812 23.51 -12.89 -9.05
N VAL A 813 24.00 -13.32 -10.22
CA VAL A 813 24.12 -12.47 -11.41
C VAL A 813 22.75 -11.95 -11.85
N ALA A 814 21.72 -12.80 -11.87
CA ALA A 814 20.37 -12.40 -12.22
C ALA A 814 19.81 -11.34 -11.25
N ALA A 815 19.95 -11.56 -9.93
CA ALA A 815 19.50 -10.62 -8.91
C ALA A 815 20.31 -9.30 -8.93
N TRP A 816 21.62 -9.37 -9.15
CA TRP A 816 22.49 -8.20 -9.32
C TRP A 816 22.05 -7.37 -10.53
N THR A 817 21.89 -8.01 -11.69
CA THR A 817 21.44 -7.36 -12.92
C THR A 817 20.06 -6.74 -12.76
N LYS A 818 19.15 -7.38 -12.01
CA LYS A 818 17.85 -6.79 -11.65
C LYS A 818 18.03 -5.48 -10.90
N VAL A 819 18.75 -5.49 -9.77
CA VAL A 819 18.95 -4.29 -8.93
C VAL A 819 19.62 -3.15 -9.71
N MET A 820 20.64 -3.45 -10.50
CA MET A 820 21.34 -2.44 -11.30
C MET A 820 20.45 -1.77 -12.34
N ASN A 821 19.33 -2.39 -12.74
CA ASN A 821 18.44 -1.91 -13.80
C ASN A 821 17.05 -1.45 -13.29
N LEU A 822 16.80 -1.40 -11.98
CA LEU A 822 15.49 -1.03 -11.42
C LEU A 822 15.00 0.37 -11.84
N ASP A 823 15.90 1.28 -12.17
CA ASP A 823 15.59 2.65 -12.60
C ASP A 823 15.69 2.87 -14.13
N ARG A 824 15.90 1.81 -14.90
CA ARG A 824 16.10 1.87 -16.36
C ARG A 824 14.80 1.91 -17.14
N PHE A 825 13.90 2.81 -16.73
CA PHE A 825 12.60 3.04 -17.39
C PHE A 825 12.73 3.62 -18.80
N ASP A 826 13.92 4.11 -19.18
CA ASP A 826 14.26 4.51 -20.54
C ASP A 826 14.30 3.33 -21.52
N LEU A 827 14.50 2.10 -21.02
CA LEU A 827 14.51 0.89 -21.83
C LEU A 827 13.09 0.36 -22.06
N SER A 828 12.80 -0.03 -23.30
CA SER A 828 11.48 -0.59 -23.69
C SER A 828 11.19 -1.96 -23.08
N THR A 829 12.22 -2.72 -22.70
CA THR A 829 12.12 -4.06 -22.12
C THR A 829 11.90 -4.08 -20.60
N VAL A 830 12.00 -2.91 -19.94
CA VAL A 830 11.85 -2.76 -18.48
C VAL A 830 10.44 -2.27 -18.11
N ARG A 831 9.58 -2.01 -19.10
CA ARG A 831 8.23 -1.46 -18.93
C ARG A 831 7.12 -2.49 -19.02
#